data_AF-A0A7V2XGY6-F1
#
_entry.id   AF-A0A7V2XGY6-F1
#
_cell.length_a   1.000
_cell.length_b   1.000
_cell.length_c   1.000
_cell.angle_alpha   90.00
_cell.angle_beta   90.00
_cell.angle_gamma   90.00
#
_symmetry.space_group_name_H-M   'P 1'
#
loop_
_entity.id
_entity.type
_entity.pdbx_description
1 polymer ?
#
loop_
_entity_poly.entity_id
_entity_poly.type
_entity_poly.pdbx_seq_one_letter_code
_entity_poly.pdbx_strand_id
1 'polypeptide(L)'
;MRATTVRGIVAACAMLACLGLPPAASAGEGGRAANLFEDPGFEQGASGPWRMDKGKGTTAGFKVDDADAAEGKRSALVTVEATGEWGVQFGQIVPGGEAGKTYTFAAFVKSGGEPTQVQLEIERSARPWDRAVRSEKFTITKDKWTELHATFKVEKPFAEGWFAYVSCNRPNVAFRVDAFRLYEGDYVPPDKAAKQEAAAIGVSVYEMTPSTTAPFTSRWAKKEGIEKLPEGTTPRPLKAVSSAVLANDRLAAVVYPGGVIQLYSLSGKEPALRAQLEELPLRSAGPPSTVTLVKNAAAAGAVDVAYKLGDGSRAGLRIELRAGQAFIETAPIGAATTGLAINAPSRFAVLPDFFADDIVVDATELPVARGELPSENFLIHLLPDQQALVMAVWDVRGDDVEVTLAGEGNQRRITASEIRFGPKGRTWVAALDAPGIWHVRDLAKDDAGKIAKLDWKPPFPAQWRMDWRREDGLTDSWEIVAQRSDGNFVKHWLGRADTVPANRKRWTTVLGSFLYPCWIDKQGEAHIQPLAKPYRWVGPAIIYPLSRTSGTPLDRFTVLDVVRNTLGVGPCEYILDVEGQQSHYKGRATCANRDTLNPIYQRGEQKKRRDEILRSLDEVMVFIRHIRGRIQAYVDFGHDLLKYLAQQKQAHPELAARIGELEKLTAMIDEYVAKRRAEIKTPDEAQAMVDAFRKTMLDYEGKDAFERCKKFTAAIVEIGGSQDELVGECRLVARLVRQRAGLLMALEPRMGAVAREARARAQEVLRSPAGHEGARH
;
A
#
# COMPACT_ATOMS: atom_id res chain seq x y z
N MET A 1 -48.55 51.82 -15.18
CA MET A 1 -49.02 51.53 -16.55
C MET A 1 -48.44 50.16 -16.90
N ARG A 2 -49.17 49.04 -16.76
CA ARG A 2 -50.04 48.38 -17.76
C ARG A 2 -49.38 48.33 -19.16
N ALA A 3 -49.17 47.20 -19.85
CA ALA A 3 -49.79 45.87 -19.87
C ALA A 3 -48.75 44.81 -20.28
N THR A 4 -48.68 43.60 -19.72
CA THR A 4 -49.48 42.37 -19.96
C THR A 4 -49.45 41.85 -21.40
N THR A 5 -48.76 40.72 -21.64
CA THR A 5 -49.24 39.65 -22.55
C THR A 5 -48.72 38.29 -22.07
N VAL A 6 -49.66 37.38 -21.81
CA VAL A 6 -49.51 35.98 -21.43
C VAL A 6 -49.58 35.11 -22.69
N ARG A 7 -48.69 34.12 -22.81
CA ARG A 7 -48.79 32.85 -23.57
C ARG A 7 -47.60 32.01 -23.05
N GLY A 8 -47.76 30.89 -22.35
CA GLY A 8 -48.59 29.73 -22.67
C GLY A 8 -47.82 28.83 -23.63
N ILE A 9 -46.84 28.05 -23.14
CA ILE A 9 -46.21 26.97 -23.92
C ILE A 9 -46.22 25.67 -23.11
N VAL A 10 -46.92 24.74 -23.73
CA VAL A 10 -47.20 23.34 -23.43
C VAL A 10 -45.91 22.52 -23.27
N ALA A 11 -45.91 21.67 -22.24
CA ALA A 11 -44.97 20.57 -22.08
C ALA A 11 -45.16 19.57 -23.24
N ALA A 12 -44.18 19.46 -24.13
CA ALA A 12 -44.13 18.44 -25.15
C ALA A 12 -43.24 17.28 -24.67
N CYS A 13 -43.89 16.22 -24.19
CA CYS A 13 -43.29 14.89 -24.08
C CYS A 13 -42.91 14.40 -25.48
N ALA A 14 -41.63 14.42 -25.82
CA ALA A 14 -41.10 13.71 -26.97
C ALA A 14 -40.57 12.35 -26.52
N MET A 15 -41.38 11.30 -26.71
CA MET A 15 -40.89 9.92 -26.76
C MET A 15 -39.95 9.79 -27.97
N LEU A 16 -38.64 9.69 -27.74
CA LEU A 16 -37.74 9.04 -28.70
C LEU A 16 -37.64 7.56 -28.33
N ALA A 17 -38.37 6.75 -29.09
CA ALA A 17 -38.15 5.30 -29.15
C ALA A 17 -36.83 5.05 -29.89
N CYS A 18 -35.73 4.93 -29.15
CA CYS A 18 -34.51 4.33 -29.68
C CYS A 18 -34.68 2.82 -29.70
N LEU A 19 -35.01 2.29 -30.88
CA LEU A 19 -34.88 0.87 -31.22
C LEU A 19 -33.47 0.39 -30.86
N GLY A 20 -33.39 -0.51 -29.87
CA GLY A 20 -32.16 -1.19 -29.51
C GLY A 20 -31.69 -2.07 -30.66
N LEU A 21 -30.70 -1.59 -31.40
CA LEU A 21 -29.84 -2.45 -32.20
C LEU A 21 -28.93 -3.21 -31.22
N PRO A 22 -28.82 -4.55 -31.32
CA PRO A 22 -27.88 -5.30 -30.50
C PRO A 22 -26.44 -4.85 -30.83
N PRO A 23 -25.53 -4.82 -29.84
CA PRO A 23 -24.14 -4.52 -30.10
C PRO A 23 -23.58 -5.59 -31.06
N ALA A 24 -23.02 -5.14 -32.17
CA ALA A 24 -22.30 -5.98 -33.10
C ALA A 24 -21.21 -6.74 -32.33
N ALA A 25 -21.25 -8.07 -32.41
CA ALA A 25 -20.25 -8.95 -31.82
C ALA A 25 -18.87 -8.61 -32.40
N SER A 26 -17.94 -8.17 -31.55
CA SER A 26 -16.53 -8.10 -31.88
C SER A 26 -15.99 -9.54 -31.96
N ALA A 27 -15.83 -10.05 -33.16
CA ALA A 27 -15.08 -11.28 -33.39
C ALA A 27 -13.58 -10.97 -33.37
N GLY A 28 -12.86 -11.57 -32.41
CA GLY A 28 -11.45 -11.92 -32.54
C GLY A 28 -10.40 -10.88 -32.15
N GLU A 29 -10.13 -10.75 -30.85
CA GLU A 29 -8.77 -10.51 -30.32
C GLU A 29 -8.62 -11.32 -29.02
N GLY A 30 -7.53 -12.08 -28.90
CA GLY A 30 -7.30 -13.07 -27.84
C GLY A 30 -7.09 -12.46 -26.45
N GLY A 31 -8.16 -11.98 -25.84
CA GLY A 31 -8.22 -11.53 -24.45
C GLY A 31 -8.21 -12.70 -23.46
N ARG A 32 -7.32 -12.60 -22.47
CA ARG A 32 -7.23 -13.39 -21.24
C ARG A 32 -8.60 -13.75 -20.65
N ALA A 33 -8.94 -15.04 -20.54
CA ALA A 33 -10.04 -15.47 -19.69
C ALA A 33 -9.56 -15.57 -18.24
N ALA A 34 -10.17 -14.81 -17.33
CA ALA A 34 -9.80 -14.82 -15.92
C ALA A 34 -10.21 -16.13 -15.24
N ASN A 35 -9.35 -16.67 -14.36
CA ASN A 35 -9.72 -17.80 -13.51
C ASN A 35 -10.75 -17.33 -12.46
N LEU A 36 -11.86 -18.06 -12.35
CA LEU A 36 -12.97 -17.75 -11.46
C LEU A 36 -12.76 -18.26 -10.02
N PHE A 37 -11.77 -19.13 -9.78
CA PHE A 37 -11.41 -19.56 -8.43
C PHE A 37 -10.53 -18.53 -7.73
N GLU A 38 -10.80 -18.29 -6.45
CA GLU A 38 -9.92 -17.54 -5.55
C GLU A 38 -8.90 -18.47 -4.89
N ASP A 39 -7.65 -18.02 -4.70
CA ASP A 39 -6.58 -18.85 -4.11
C ASP A 39 -6.43 -20.26 -4.72
N PRO A 40 -6.38 -20.41 -6.06
CA PRO A 40 -6.48 -21.72 -6.73
C PRO A 40 -5.36 -22.72 -6.36
N GLY A 41 -4.23 -22.23 -5.81
CA GLY A 41 -3.09 -23.02 -5.35
C GLY A 41 -2.93 -23.11 -3.83
N PHE A 42 -3.97 -22.76 -3.04
CA PHE A 42 -3.98 -22.96 -1.58
C PHE A 42 -2.90 -22.19 -0.79
N GLU A 43 -2.35 -21.13 -1.36
CA GLU A 43 -1.25 -20.36 -0.78
C GLU A 43 -1.70 -19.54 0.42
N GLN A 44 -3.00 -19.25 0.53
CA GLN A 44 -3.59 -18.63 1.73
C GLN A 44 -3.80 -19.61 2.89
N GLY A 45 -3.48 -20.91 2.70
CA GLY A 45 -3.62 -21.93 3.75
C GLY A 45 -5.08 -22.27 4.05
N ALA A 46 -5.35 -22.81 5.25
CA ALA A 46 -6.69 -23.26 5.65
C ALA A 46 -7.73 -22.12 5.80
N SER A 47 -7.31 -20.85 5.75
CA SER A 47 -8.20 -19.68 5.76
C SER A 47 -8.75 -19.29 4.38
N GLY A 48 -8.41 -20.01 3.31
CA GLY A 48 -8.90 -19.76 1.96
C GLY A 48 -10.41 -20.02 1.78
N PRO A 49 -11.02 -19.60 0.67
CA PRO A 49 -12.47 -19.65 0.42
C PRO A 49 -12.99 -21.06 0.03
N TRP A 50 -12.40 -22.09 0.63
CA TRP A 50 -12.64 -23.49 0.29
C TRP A 50 -13.78 -24.10 1.11
N ARG A 51 -14.66 -24.82 0.41
CA ARG A 51 -15.85 -25.45 0.99
C ARG A 51 -15.81 -26.96 0.78
N MET A 52 -16.22 -27.70 1.81
CA MET A 52 -16.46 -29.14 1.75
C MET A 52 -17.90 -29.46 2.15
N ASP A 53 -18.68 -29.94 1.19
CA ASP A 53 -20.03 -30.43 1.42
C ASP A 53 -20.02 -31.96 1.52
N LYS A 54 -20.87 -32.50 2.42
CA LYS A 54 -20.92 -33.92 2.76
C LYS A 54 -22.35 -34.44 2.67
N GLY A 55 -22.53 -35.52 1.92
CA GLY A 55 -23.80 -36.25 1.86
C GLY A 55 -24.16 -36.85 3.21
N LYS A 56 -25.45 -37.16 3.39
CA LYS A 56 -25.91 -37.77 4.66
C LYS A 56 -25.20 -39.10 4.89
N GLY A 57 -24.49 -39.20 6.03
CA GLY A 57 -23.70 -40.39 6.38
C GLY A 57 -22.26 -40.39 5.85
N THR A 58 -21.81 -39.31 5.22
CA THR A 58 -20.40 -39.13 4.82
C THR A 58 -19.58 -38.52 5.96
N THR A 59 -18.44 -39.13 6.27
CA THR A 59 -17.42 -38.60 7.17
C THR A 59 -16.17 -38.29 6.36
N ALA A 60 -15.84 -37.00 6.25
CA ALA A 60 -14.68 -36.51 5.51
C ALA A 60 -14.13 -35.24 6.16
N GLY A 61 -12.90 -34.87 5.83
CA GLY A 61 -12.27 -33.61 6.23
C GLY A 61 -11.21 -33.20 5.24
N PHE A 62 -10.75 -31.96 5.33
CA PHE A 62 -9.58 -31.52 4.57
C PHE A 62 -8.62 -30.72 5.44
N LYS A 63 -7.36 -30.69 5.03
CA LYS A 63 -6.34 -29.76 5.55
C LYS A 63 -5.51 -29.23 4.40
N VAL A 64 -4.98 -28.03 4.56
CA VAL A 64 -4.00 -27.45 3.63
C VAL A 64 -2.62 -27.53 4.29
N ASP A 65 -1.66 -28.15 3.63
CA ASP A 65 -0.28 -28.27 4.10
C ASP A 65 0.74 -28.19 2.94
N ASP A 66 2.02 -28.18 3.28
CA ASP A 66 3.16 -28.03 2.37
C ASP A 66 3.92 -29.34 2.10
N ALA A 67 3.28 -30.48 2.36
CA ALA A 67 3.96 -31.78 2.23
C ALA A 67 4.08 -32.25 0.76
N ASP A 68 3.23 -31.78 -0.14
CA ASP A 68 3.26 -32.04 -1.58
C ASP A 68 2.37 -31.01 -2.29
N ALA A 69 2.73 -30.56 -3.49
CA ALA A 69 1.98 -29.59 -4.29
C ALA A 69 2.23 -29.82 -5.79
N ALA A 70 1.23 -29.54 -6.62
CA ALA A 70 1.38 -29.53 -8.08
C ALA A 70 1.98 -28.21 -8.55
N GLU A 71 1.53 -27.10 -7.95
CA GLU A 71 2.05 -25.75 -8.16
C GLU A 71 2.28 -25.06 -6.81
N GLY A 72 3.17 -24.08 -6.76
CA GLY A 72 3.41 -23.35 -5.51
C GLY A 72 4.05 -24.20 -4.40
N LYS A 73 3.59 -24.01 -3.16
CA LYS A 73 4.13 -24.66 -1.96
C LYS A 73 3.11 -25.49 -1.20
N ARG A 74 1.81 -25.33 -1.46
CA ARG A 74 0.74 -25.96 -0.66
C ARG A 74 -0.27 -26.68 -1.53
N SER A 75 -0.95 -27.65 -0.95
CA SER A 75 -2.15 -28.26 -1.55
C SER A 75 -3.14 -28.69 -0.47
N ALA A 76 -4.40 -28.94 -0.87
CA ALA A 76 -5.39 -29.48 0.05
C ALA A 76 -5.36 -31.02 0.03
N LEU A 77 -5.16 -31.63 1.20
CA LEU A 77 -5.37 -33.06 1.43
C LEU A 77 -6.82 -33.28 1.89
N VAL A 78 -7.61 -33.95 1.06
CA VAL A 78 -8.97 -34.40 1.37
C VAL A 78 -8.90 -35.85 1.86
N THR A 79 -9.48 -36.12 3.02
CA THR A 79 -9.60 -37.46 3.62
C THR A 79 -11.07 -37.83 3.72
N VAL A 80 -11.43 -38.99 3.17
CA VAL A 80 -12.78 -39.54 3.19
C VAL A 80 -12.75 -40.87 3.96
N GLU A 81 -13.33 -40.87 5.14
CA GLU A 81 -13.37 -42.05 6.02
C GLU A 81 -14.56 -42.94 5.66
N ALA A 82 -15.75 -42.35 5.58
CA ALA A 82 -16.98 -43.04 5.23
C ALA A 82 -17.78 -42.21 4.21
N THR A 83 -18.55 -42.88 3.36
CA THR A 83 -19.38 -42.22 2.34
C THR A 83 -20.83 -42.68 2.45
N GLY A 84 -21.75 -41.72 2.48
CA GLY A 84 -23.19 -41.94 2.31
C GLY A 84 -23.75 -41.03 1.22
N GLU A 85 -24.92 -41.38 0.70
CA GLU A 85 -25.61 -40.60 -0.34
C GLU A 85 -24.71 -40.30 -1.56
N TRP A 86 -24.37 -39.03 -1.80
CA TRP A 86 -23.53 -38.58 -2.92
C TRP A 86 -22.04 -38.39 -2.55
N GLY A 87 -21.63 -38.72 -1.34
CA GLY A 87 -20.21 -38.68 -0.93
C GLY A 87 -19.76 -37.29 -0.46
N VAL A 88 -18.62 -36.82 -0.97
CA VAL A 88 -18.00 -35.53 -0.65
C VAL A 88 -17.87 -34.66 -1.91
N GLN A 89 -18.05 -33.36 -1.74
CA GLN A 89 -17.82 -32.32 -2.74
C GLN A 89 -16.82 -31.30 -2.14
N PHE A 90 -15.68 -31.08 -2.79
CA PHE A 90 -14.67 -30.12 -2.33
C PHE A 90 -14.37 -29.08 -3.42
N GLY A 91 -14.58 -27.79 -3.13
CA GLY A 91 -14.44 -26.73 -4.13
C GLY A 91 -14.87 -25.35 -3.64
N GLN A 92 -15.35 -24.49 -4.55
CA GLN A 92 -15.78 -23.11 -4.25
C GLN A 92 -17.08 -22.74 -4.94
N ILE A 93 -17.81 -21.80 -4.33
CA ILE A 93 -18.90 -21.10 -5.00
C ILE A 93 -18.31 -19.95 -5.82
N VAL A 94 -18.68 -19.87 -7.08
CA VAL A 94 -18.21 -18.88 -8.06
C VAL A 94 -19.40 -18.28 -8.82
N PRO A 95 -19.24 -17.11 -9.48
CA PRO A 95 -20.27 -16.59 -10.37
C PRO A 95 -20.66 -17.59 -11.46
N GLY A 96 -21.95 -17.63 -11.81
CA GLY A 96 -22.46 -18.52 -12.85
C GLY A 96 -22.03 -18.04 -14.23
N GLY A 97 -21.65 -18.98 -15.12
CA GLY A 97 -21.30 -18.64 -16.49
C GLY A 97 -22.48 -18.18 -17.33
N GLU A 98 -22.19 -17.46 -18.41
CA GLU A 98 -23.20 -16.93 -19.31
C GLU A 98 -23.72 -17.99 -20.29
N ALA A 99 -25.04 -18.05 -20.48
CA ALA A 99 -25.67 -18.98 -21.41
C ALA A 99 -25.14 -18.78 -22.84
N GLY A 100 -24.85 -19.89 -23.51
CA GLY A 100 -24.29 -19.93 -24.87
C GLY A 100 -22.76 -19.90 -24.94
N LYS A 101 -22.07 -19.55 -23.85
CA LYS A 101 -20.60 -19.54 -23.81
C LYS A 101 -20.01 -20.90 -23.42
N THR A 102 -18.75 -21.12 -23.79
CA THR A 102 -17.98 -22.31 -23.42
C THR A 102 -17.10 -21.99 -22.22
N TYR A 103 -17.00 -22.92 -21.27
CA TYR A 103 -16.11 -22.83 -20.11
C TYR A 103 -15.31 -24.13 -19.94
N THR A 104 -14.15 -24.01 -19.31
CA THR A 104 -13.32 -25.14 -18.89
C THR A 104 -13.11 -25.10 -17.38
N PHE A 105 -13.37 -26.23 -16.72
CA PHE A 105 -12.96 -26.51 -15.35
C PHE A 105 -11.80 -27.52 -15.35
N ALA A 106 -10.69 -27.21 -14.68
CA ALA A 106 -9.57 -28.11 -14.47
C ALA A 106 -9.04 -28.05 -13.02
N ALA A 107 -8.40 -29.13 -12.57
CA ALA A 107 -7.67 -29.19 -11.29
C ALA A 107 -6.61 -30.29 -11.34
N PHE A 108 -5.49 -30.10 -10.65
CA PHE A 108 -4.52 -31.16 -10.42
C PHE A 108 -4.94 -32.00 -9.22
N VAL A 109 -4.90 -33.32 -9.39
CA VAL A 109 -5.31 -34.27 -8.35
C VAL A 109 -4.31 -35.43 -8.26
N LYS A 110 -4.01 -35.87 -7.04
CA LYS A 110 -3.10 -36.99 -6.75
C LYS A 110 -3.65 -37.85 -5.62
N SER A 111 -3.59 -39.17 -5.74
CA SER A 111 -4.03 -40.04 -4.63
C SER A 111 -3.06 -39.96 -3.46
N GLY A 112 -3.58 -39.98 -2.23
CA GLY A 112 -2.79 -40.13 -1.01
C GLY A 112 -2.46 -41.59 -0.68
N GLY A 113 -2.96 -42.56 -1.45
CA GLY A 113 -2.78 -43.99 -1.22
C GLY A 113 -3.06 -44.81 -2.47
N GLU A 114 -3.93 -45.82 -2.36
CA GLU A 114 -4.32 -46.65 -3.51
C GLU A 114 -5.04 -45.84 -4.60
N PRO A 115 -5.02 -46.30 -5.86
CA PRO A 115 -5.76 -45.64 -6.93
C PRO A 115 -7.24 -45.45 -6.57
N THR A 116 -7.74 -44.22 -6.75
CA THR A 116 -9.13 -43.85 -6.44
C THR A 116 -9.76 -43.09 -7.59
N GLN A 117 -11.09 -42.94 -7.54
CA GLN A 117 -11.86 -42.24 -8.56
C GLN A 117 -12.44 -40.94 -8.03
N VAL A 118 -12.31 -39.89 -8.84
CA VAL A 118 -12.86 -38.55 -8.59
C VAL A 118 -13.52 -38.01 -9.85
N GLN A 119 -14.36 -36.98 -9.72
CA GLN A 119 -14.97 -36.26 -10.85
C GLN A 119 -14.88 -34.76 -10.65
N LEU A 120 -14.90 -34.02 -11.75
CA LEU A 120 -15.13 -32.58 -11.76
C LEU A 120 -16.62 -32.34 -12.03
N GLU A 121 -17.26 -31.54 -11.19
CA GLU A 121 -18.65 -31.14 -11.39
C GLU A 121 -18.84 -29.66 -11.12
N ILE A 122 -19.82 -29.09 -11.81
CA ILE A 122 -20.34 -27.76 -11.54
C ILE A 122 -21.86 -27.85 -11.48
N GLU A 123 -22.45 -27.41 -10.36
CA GLU A 123 -23.89 -27.36 -10.17
C GLU A 123 -24.36 -25.99 -9.67
N ARG A 124 -25.66 -25.71 -9.77
CA ARG A 124 -26.23 -24.48 -9.21
C ARG A 124 -25.94 -24.42 -7.71
N SER A 125 -25.48 -23.26 -7.24
CA SER A 125 -25.19 -23.01 -5.82
C SER A 125 -26.46 -22.89 -4.94
N ALA A 126 -27.67 -22.87 -5.55
CA ALA A 126 -29.01 -22.79 -4.95
C ALA A 126 -30.00 -23.84 -5.55
N ARG A 127 -31.07 -24.21 -4.82
CA ARG A 127 -32.01 -25.27 -5.25
C ARG A 127 -32.53 -24.90 -6.63
N PRO A 128 -32.61 -25.83 -7.60
CA PRO A 128 -32.70 -27.29 -7.45
C PRO A 128 -31.39 -28.10 -7.64
N TRP A 129 -30.20 -27.48 -7.58
CA TRP A 129 -28.90 -28.17 -7.74
C TRP A 129 -28.72 -28.85 -9.12
N ASP A 130 -29.32 -28.31 -10.16
CA ASP A 130 -29.11 -28.77 -11.53
C ASP A 130 -27.67 -28.49 -11.98
N ARG A 131 -27.09 -29.42 -12.75
CA ARG A 131 -25.68 -29.39 -13.16
C ARG A 131 -25.47 -28.62 -14.45
N ALA A 132 -24.38 -27.86 -14.47
CA ALA A 132 -23.80 -27.29 -15.69
C ALA A 132 -22.86 -28.31 -16.37
N VAL A 133 -22.08 -29.06 -15.57
CA VAL A 133 -21.23 -30.14 -16.08
C VAL A 133 -21.02 -31.22 -15.01
N ARG A 134 -20.85 -32.46 -15.47
CA ARG A 134 -20.29 -33.58 -14.71
C ARG A 134 -19.34 -34.32 -15.63
N SER A 135 -18.07 -34.39 -15.27
CA SER A 135 -17.07 -35.13 -16.03
C SER A 135 -17.27 -36.64 -15.93
N GLU A 136 -16.60 -37.38 -16.80
CA GLU A 136 -16.34 -38.80 -16.56
C GLU A 136 -15.52 -38.99 -15.27
N LYS A 137 -15.51 -40.22 -14.73
CA LYS A 137 -14.70 -40.56 -13.57
C LYS A 137 -13.23 -40.68 -13.97
N PHE A 138 -12.39 -39.94 -13.27
CA PHE A 138 -10.94 -40.01 -13.44
C PHE A 138 -10.34 -40.93 -12.39
N THR A 139 -9.49 -41.86 -12.82
CA THR A 139 -8.66 -42.67 -11.91
C THR A 139 -7.35 -41.92 -11.64
N ILE A 140 -7.11 -41.58 -10.38
CA ILE A 140 -5.90 -40.91 -9.91
C ILE A 140 -5.00 -41.89 -9.16
N THR A 141 -3.68 -41.68 -9.22
CA THR A 141 -2.68 -42.54 -8.56
C THR A 141 -1.80 -41.73 -7.62
N LYS A 142 -1.05 -42.40 -6.75
CA LYS A 142 -0.13 -41.75 -5.80
C LYS A 142 1.18 -41.29 -6.42
N ASP A 143 1.54 -41.80 -7.58
CA ASP A 143 2.89 -41.61 -8.14
C ASP A 143 3.02 -40.30 -8.92
N LYS A 144 1.91 -39.69 -9.34
CA LYS A 144 1.92 -38.45 -10.11
C LYS A 144 0.71 -37.57 -9.84
N TRP A 145 0.93 -36.26 -9.91
CA TRP A 145 -0.15 -35.30 -10.10
C TRP A 145 -0.76 -35.50 -11.49
N THR A 146 -2.08 -35.61 -11.54
CA THR A 146 -2.84 -35.77 -12.78
C THR A 146 -3.78 -34.59 -12.91
N GLU A 147 -3.66 -33.86 -14.01
CA GLU A 147 -4.63 -32.82 -14.31
C GLU A 147 -5.91 -33.44 -14.85
N LEU A 148 -7.02 -33.03 -14.24
CA LEU A 148 -8.37 -33.36 -14.68
C LEU A 148 -8.94 -32.12 -15.34
N HIS A 149 -9.73 -32.28 -16.40
CA HIS A 149 -10.46 -31.15 -16.98
C HIS A 149 -11.80 -31.56 -17.60
N ALA A 150 -12.72 -30.60 -17.67
CA ALA A 150 -14.01 -30.71 -18.34
C ALA A 150 -14.32 -29.38 -19.05
N THR A 151 -14.54 -29.45 -20.36
CA THR A 151 -14.99 -28.31 -21.17
C THR A 151 -16.44 -28.49 -21.54
N PHE A 152 -17.26 -27.47 -21.34
CA PHE A 152 -18.71 -27.55 -21.53
C PHE A 152 -19.28 -26.21 -22.01
N LYS A 153 -20.42 -26.29 -22.70
CA LYS A 153 -21.20 -25.13 -23.10
C LYS A 153 -22.31 -24.88 -22.09
N VAL A 154 -22.50 -23.64 -21.67
CA VAL A 154 -23.56 -23.28 -20.72
C VAL A 154 -24.89 -23.24 -21.46
N GLU A 155 -25.78 -24.17 -21.16
CA GLU A 155 -27.06 -24.29 -21.87
C GLU A 155 -28.11 -23.28 -21.39
N LYS A 156 -28.01 -22.85 -20.13
CA LYS A 156 -29.00 -21.99 -19.45
C LYS A 156 -28.35 -21.16 -18.34
N PRO A 157 -28.96 -20.04 -17.92
CA PRO A 157 -28.38 -19.18 -16.89
C PRO A 157 -28.39 -19.82 -15.49
N PHE A 158 -27.37 -19.48 -14.70
CA PHE A 158 -27.21 -19.85 -13.29
C PHE A 158 -27.08 -18.60 -12.42
N ALA A 159 -28.18 -17.86 -12.24
CA ALA A 159 -28.19 -16.55 -11.58
C ALA A 159 -27.71 -16.60 -10.11
N GLU A 160 -27.90 -17.73 -9.45
CA GLU A 160 -27.46 -17.95 -8.06
C GLU A 160 -25.97 -18.26 -7.95
N GLY A 161 -25.33 -18.54 -9.08
CA GLY A 161 -23.94 -18.94 -9.17
C GLY A 161 -23.74 -20.45 -9.31
N TRP A 162 -22.48 -20.83 -9.33
CA TRP A 162 -22.01 -22.20 -9.48
C TRP A 162 -21.31 -22.66 -8.22
N PHE A 163 -21.51 -23.91 -7.83
CA PHE A 163 -20.60 -24.63 -6.96
C PHE A 163 -19.75 -25.57 -7.84
N ALA A 164 -18.47 -25.25 -7.98
CA ALA A 164 -17.51 -25.99 -8.80
C ALA A 164 -16.58 -26.78 -7.89
N TYR A 165 -16.56 -28.11 -8.02
CA TYR A 165 -15.91 -29.00 -7.05
C TYR A 165 -15.35 -30.29 -7.65
N VAL A 166 -14.39 -30.86 -6.93
CA VAL A 166 -13.96 -32.26 -7.08
C VAL A 166 -14.85 -33.13 -6.20
N SER A 167 -15.49 -34.14 -6.77
CA SER A 167 -16.33 -35.09 -6.03
C SER A 167 -15.66 -36.44 -5.83
N CYS A 168 -15.94 -37.07 -4.70
CA CYS A 168 -15.52 -38.45 -4.40
C CYS A 168 -16.61 -39.17 -3.60
N ASN A 169 -16.91 -40.41 -3.98
CA ASN A 169 -17.92 -41.24 -3.30
C ASN A 169 -17.36 -42.59 -2.84
N ARG A 170 -16.05 -42.67 -2.63
CA ARG A 170 -15.35 -43.86 -2.12
C ARG A 170 -14.95 -43.64 -0.66
N PRO A 171 -15.19 -44.61 0.24
CA PRO A 171 -14.72 -44.53 1.62
C PRO A 171 -13.25 -44.96 1.73
N ASN A 172 -12.61 -44.64 2.85
CA ASN A 172 -11.22 -44.98 3.17
C ASN A 172 -10.20 -44.54 2.11
N VAL A 173 -10.38 -43.33 1.56
CA VAL A 173 -9.46 -42.75 0.59
C VAL A 173 -8.98 -41.38 1.05
N ALA A 174 -7.76 -41.04 0.65
CA ALA A 174 -7.26 -39.68 0.74
C ALA A 174 -6.76 -39.26 -0.64
N PHE A 175 -6.95 -38.00 -1.01
CA PHE A 175 -6.42 -37.44 -2.24
C PHE A 175 -6.06 -35.97 -2.04
N ARG A 176 -5.02 -35.52 -2.75
CA ARG A 176 -4.63 -34.13 -2.80
C ARG A 176 -5.21 -33.45 -4.02
N VAL A 177 -5.57 -32.19 -3.88
CA VAL A 177 -6.02 -31.33 -4.97
C VAL A 177 -5.25 -30.01 -4.95
N ASP A 178 -4.95 -29.49 -6.13
CA ASP A 178 -4.17 -28.28 -6.33
C ASP A 178 -4.52 -27.59 -7.67
N ALA A 179 -4.11 -26.33 -7.83
CA ALA A 179 -4.17 -25.54 -9.06
C ALA A 179 -5.54 -25.62 -9.78
N PHE A 180 -6.61 -25.21 -9.09
CA PHE A 180 -7.96 -25.14 -9.67
C PHE A 180 -8.04 -24.05 -10.74
N ARG A 181 -8.63 -24.38 -11.89
CA ARG A 181 -8.82 -23.44 -13.02
C ARG A 181 -10.25 -23.52 -13.53
N LEU A 182 -10.98 -22.42 -13.49
CA LEU A 182 -12.28 -22.29 -14.14
C LEU A 182 -12.32 -21.01 -14.94
N TYR A 183 -12.44 -21.10 -16.25
CA TYR A 183 -12.37 -19.92 -17.14
C TYR A 183 -13.24 -20.10 -18.39
N GLU A 184 -13.61 -18.98 -19.00
CA GLU A 184 -14.32 -18.95 -20.29
C GLU A 184 -13.38 -19.37 -21.43
N GLY A 185 -13.79 -20.30 -22.28
CA GLY A 185 -13.02 -20.79 -23.42
C GLY A 185 -12.78 -22.30 -23.43
N ASP A 186 -12.04 -22.75 -24.45
CA ASP A 186 -11.60 -24.14 -24.58
C ASP A 186 -10.43 -24.47 -23.65
N TYR A 187 -10.19 -25.76 -23.42
CA TYR A 187 -9.12 -26.21 -22.54
C TYR A 187 -7.74 -25.86 -23.10
N VAL A 188 -6.93 -25.20 -22.26
CA VAL A 188 -5.52 -24.88 -22.50
C VAL A 188 -4.64 -25.68 -21.54
N PRO A 189 -3.76 -26.57 -22.07
CA PRO A 189 -2.78 -27.29 -21.25
C PRO A 189 -1.89 -26.32 -20.44
N PRO A 190 -1.51 -26.65 -19.19
CA PRO A 190 -0.72 -25.79 -18.30
C PRO A 190 0.56 -25.27 -18.93
N ASP A 191 1.35 -26.11 -19.60
CA ASP A 191 2.59 -25.67 -20.27
C ASP A 191 2.33 -24.63 -21.37
N LYS A 192 1.19 -24.76 -22.07
CA LYS A 192 0.78 -23.80 -23.10
C LYS A 192 0.26 -22.53 -22.45
N ALA A 193 -0.50 -22.64 -21.37
CA ALA A 193 -0.98 -21.50 -20.59
C ALA A 193 0.20 -20.70 -20.00
N ALA A 194 1.16 -21.36 -19.35
CA ALA A 194 2.37 -20.75 -18.79
C ALA A 194 3.22 -20.05 -19.87
N LYS A 195 3.36 -20.65 -21.06
CA LYS A 195 4.04 -20.00 -22.21
C LYS A 195 3.27 -18.78 -22.71
N GLN A 196 1.94 -18.86 -22.77
CA GLN A 196 1.09 -17.73 -23.15
C GLN A 196 1.14 -16.60 -22.12
N GLU A 197 1.15 -16.93 -20.82
CA GLU A 197 1.32 -15.96 -19.73
C GLU A 197 2.68 -15.28 -19.78
N ALA A 198 3.76 -16.05 -19.92
CA ALA A 198 5.11 -15.51 -20.05
C ALA A 198 5.26 -14.62 -21.29
N ALA A 199 4.63 -14.99 -22.41
CA ALA A 199 4.62 -14.19 -23.63
C ALA A 199 3.77 -12.91 -23.48
N ALA A 200 2.66 -12.97 -22.76
CA ALA A 200 1.75 -11.84 -22.56
C ALA A 200 2.40 -10.71 -21.75
N ILE A 201 3.20 -11.05 -20.73
CA ILE A 201 3.94 -10.07 -19.93
C ILE A 201 5.31 -9.73 -20.51
N GLY A 202 5.74 -10.44 -21.57
CA GLY A 202 7.07 -10.33 -22.14
C GLY A 202 7.35 -8.95 -22.75
N VAL A 203 8.62 -8.58 -22.79
CA VAL A 203 9.06 -7.33 -23.42
C VAL A 203 9.18 -7.51 -24.92
N SER A 204 8.63 -6.56 -25.67
CA SER A 204 8.85 -6.40 -27.09
C SER A 204 9.54 -5.06 -27.36
N VAL A 205 10.54 -5.08 -28.24
CA VAL A 205 11.24 -3.89 -28.70
C VAL A 205 10.80 -3.54 -30.11
N TYR A 206 10.51 -2.27 -30.36
CA TYR A 206 10.13 -1.76 -31.67
C TYR A 206 11.05 -0.63 -32.10
N GLU A 207 11.24 -0.51 -33.40
CA GLU A 207 11.82 0.68 -34.03
C GLU A 207 10.67 1.52 -34.61
N MET A 208 10.59 2.78 -34.21
CA MET A 208 9.54 3.71 -34.64
C MET A 208 10.13 4.81 -35.52
N THR A 209 9.60 4.97 -36.72
CA THR A 209 10.02 6.04 -37.65
C THR A 209 9.57 7.41 -37.13
N PRO A 210 10.29 8.51 -37.45
CA PRO A 210 9.85 9.86 -37.11
C PRO A 210 8.47 10.20 -37.69
N SER A 211 7.67 10.96 -36.95
CA SER A 211 6.44 11.58 -37.45
C SER A 211 6.27 12.96 -36.80
N THR A 212 5.80 13.93 -37.58
CA THR A 212 5.50 15.30 -37.11
C THR A 212 4.01 15.54 -36.88
N THR A 213 3.14 14.58 -37.26
CA THR A 213 1.69 14.79 -37.34
C THR A 213 0.87 13.86 -36.45
N ALA A 214 1.39 12.70 -36.06
CA ALA A 214 0.63 11.70 -35.29
C ALA A 214 1.28 11.40 -33.92
N PRO A 215 0.55 11.55 -32.79
CA PRO A 215 1.06 11.20 -31.46
C PRO A 215 1.27 9.69 -31.32
N PHE A 216 2.11 9.29 -30.35
CA PHE A 216 2.40 7.86 -30.11
C PHE A 216 1.14 7.03 -29.88
N THR A 217 0.17 7.53 -29.10
CA THR A 217 -1.10 6.84 -28.82
C THR A 217 -1.82 6.38 -30.09
N SER A 218 -2.01 7.27 -31.06
CA SER A 218 -2.70 6.92 -32.31
C SER A 218 -1.87 5.99 -33.20
N ARG A 219 -0.55 6.19 -33.22
CA ARG A 219 0.37 5.35 -34.00
C ARG A 219 0.45 3.94 -33.43
N TRP A 220 0.44 3.80 -32.11
CA TRP A 220 0.47 2.51 -31.42
C TRP A 220 -0.79 1.69 -31.68
N ALA A 221 -1.96 2.35 -31.72
CA ALA A 221 -3.24 1.73 -32.05
C ALA A 221 -3.26 1.21 -33.50
N LYS A 222 -2.73 2.00 -34.45
CA LYS A 222 -2.71 1.65 -35.88
C LYS A 222 -1.46 0.87 -36.33
N LYS A 223 -0.49 0.67 -35.44
CA LYS A 223 0.88 0.21 -35.74
C LYS A 223 1.55 1.00 -36.88
N GLU A 224 1.29 2.31 -36.93
CA GLU A 224 1.77 3.20 -38.00
C GLU A 224 3.25 3.55 -37.84
N GLY A 225 4.10 3.00 -38.71
CA GLY A 225 5.55 3.23 -38.69
C GLY A 225 6.24 2.68 -37.44
N ILE A 226 5.68 1.64 -36.82
CA ILE A 226 6.24 0.95 -35.65
C ILE A 226 6.51 -0.50 -36.06
N GLU A 227 7.79 -0.84 -36.20
CA GLU A 227 8.23 -2.17 -36.63
C GLU A 227 8.79 -2.94 -35.43
N LYS A 228 8.28 -4.15 -35.17
CA LYS A 228 8.82 -5.00 -34.09
C LYS A 228 10.19 -5.53 -34.51
N LEU A 229 11.18 -5.34 -33.65
CA LEU A 229 12.52 -5.87 -33.88
C LEU A 229 12.58 -7.34 -33.42
N PRO A 230 13.09 -8.26 -34.27
CA PRO A 230 13.27 -9.65 -33.85
C PRO A 230 14.31 -9.74 -32.74
N GLU A 231 14.12 -10.71 -31.83
CA GLU A 231 15.18 -11.08 -30.89
C GLU A 231 16.43 -11.50 -31.68
N GLY A 232 17.60 -11.07 -31.23
CA GLY A 232 18.83 -11.26 -32.01
C GLY A 232 20.05 -10.62 -31.36
N THR A 233 21.15 -10.56 -32.09
CA THR A 233 22.43 -10.08 -31.58
C THR A 233 22.36 -8.59 -31.20
N THR A 234 22.66 -8.30 -29.94
CA THR A 234 22.89 -6.96 -29.41
C THR A 234 24.37 -6.82 -28.98
N PRO A 235 24.96 -5.61 -28.96
CA PRO A 235 24.35 -4.31 -29.24
C PRO A 235 24.15 -4.03 -30.74
N ARG A 236 23.06 -3.33 -31.09
CA ARG A 236 22.73 -2.92 -32.46
C ARG A 236 22.27 -1.45 -32.49
N PRO A 237 22.89 -0.54 -33.27
CA PRO A 237 22.37 0.81 -33.45
C PRO A 237 21.06 0.78 -34.26
N LEU A 238 20.11 1.65 -33.89
CA LEU A 238 18.90 1.88 -34.69
C LEU A 238 19.19 2.79 -35.89
N LYS A 239 18.26 2.87 -36.85
CA LYS A 239 18.40 3.78 -38.00
C LYS A 239 18.49 5.22 -37.48
N ALA A 240 19.28 6.04 -38.17
CA ALA A 240 19.37 7.46 -37.87
C ALA A 240 17.95 8.06 -37.78
N VAL A 241 17.71 8.88 -36.76
CA VAL A 241 16.42 9.52 -36.41
C VAL A 241 15.27 8.60 -35.93
N SER A 242 15.40 7.28 -35.96
CA SER A 242 14.39 6.37 -35.38
C SER A 242 14.34 6.43 -33.86
N SER A 243 13.15 6.28 -33.29
CA SER A 243 12.96 6.11 -31.84
C SER A 243 12.90 4.62 -31.47
N ALA A 244 13.39 4.26 -30.29
CA ALA A 244 13.17 2.93 -29.74
C ALA A 244 11.88 2.92 -28.91
N VAL A 245 11.11 1.83 -28.99
CA VAL A 245 9.97 1.61 -28.09
C VAL A 245 10.18 0.29 -27.35
N LEU A 246 10.30 0.36 -26.02
CA LEU A 246 10.29 -0.81 -25.15
C LEU A 246 8.88 -0.98 -24.60
N ALA A 247 8.21 -2.11 -24.83
CA ALA A 247 6.85 -2.32 -24.33
C ALA A 247 6.65 -3.69 -23.69
N ASN A 248 5.86 -3.76 -22.62
CA ASN A 248 5.34 -4.99 -22.01
C ASN A 248 3.80 -4.92 -21.90
N ASP A 249 3.17 -5.71 -21.02
CA ASP A 249 1.72 -5.71 -20.79
C ASP A 249 1.16 -4.41 -20.16
N ARG A 250 2.04 -3.52 -19.67
CA ARG A 250 1.64 -2.37 -18.83
C ARG A 250 2.22 -1.05 -19.25
N LEU A 251 3.41 -1.04 -19.80
CA LEU A 251 4.14 0.17 -20.13
C LEU A 251 4.66 0.13 -21.55
N ALA A 252 4.77 1.32 -22.14
CA ALA A 252 5.64 1.58 -23.27
C ALA A 252 6.57 2.75 -22.93
N ALA A 253 7.88 2.56 -23.05
CA ALA A 253 8.88 3.61 -22.98
C ALA A 253 9.37 3.93 -24.40
N VAL A 254 9.11 5.16 -24.85
CA VAL A 254 9.53 5.67 -26.15
C VAL A 254 10.78 6.52 -25.96
N VAL A 255 11.92 6.03 -26.46
CA VAL A 255 13.23 6.70 -26.38
C VAL A 255 13.51 7.42 -27.68
N TYR A 256 13.44 8.74 -27.65
CA TYR A 256 13.69 9.58 -28.82
C TYR A 256 15.20 9.86 -28.99
N PRO A 257 15.70 10.01 -30.23
CA PRO A 257 17.09 10.41 -30.51
C PRO A 257 17.50 11.78 -29.95
N GLY A 258 16.57 12.57 -29.41
CA GLY A 258 16.86 13.82 -28.71
C GLY A 258 17.25 13.64 -27.24
N GLY A 259 17.26 12.40 -26.71
CA GLY A 259 17.48 12.13 -25.28
C GLY A 259 16.20 12.20 -24.43
N VAL A 260 15.08 12.62 -25.02
CA VAL A 260 13.77 12.61 -24.37
C VAL A 260 13.22 11.18 -24.33
N ILE A 261 12.71 10.78 -23.18
CA ILE A 261 12.03 9.50 -22.97
C ILE A 261 10.59 9.79 -22.58
N GLN A 262 9.62 9.17 -23.25
CA GLN A 262 8.21 9.25 -22.85
C GLN A 262 7.74 7.92 -22.29
N LEU A 263 7.14 7.94 -21.11
CA LEU A 263 6.59 6.78 -20.42
C LEU A 263 5.06 6.76 -20.58
N TYR A 264 4.55 5.75 -21.27
CA TYR A 264 3.13 5.52 -21.47
C TYR A 264 2.66 4.34 -20.64
N SER A 265 1.46 4.46 -20.06
CA SER A 265 0.71 3.32 -19.55
C SER A 265 -0.09 2.67 -20.67
N LEU A 266 -0.12 1.35 -20.68
CA LEU A 266 -0.87 0.49 -21.60
C LEU A 266 -2.04 -0.23 -20.90
N SER A 267 -2.30 0.07 -19.61
CA SER A 267 -3.35 -0.59 -18.84
C SER A 267 -4.77 -0.12 -19.18
N GLY A 268 -4.89 1.02 -19.87
CA GLY A 268 -6.16 1.54 -20.39
C GLY A 268 -6.51 1.02 -21.79
N LYS A 269 -7.64 1.48 -22.35
CA LYS A 269 -8.04 1.14 -23.73
C LYS A 269 -7.06 1.68 -24.78
N GLU A 270 -6.43 2.81 -24.49
CA GLU A 270 -5.44 3.47 -25.33
C GLU A 270 -4.20 3.81 -24.50
N PRO A 271 -3.00 3.86 -25.11
CA PRO A 271 -1.80 4.30 -24.43
C PRO A 271 -1.93 5.73 -23.89
N ALA A 272 -1.69 5.93 -22.60
CA ALA A 272 -1.75 7.25 -21.96
C ALA A 272 -0.35 7.71 -21.54
N LEU A 273 0.07 8.90 -21.97
CA LEU A 273 1.34 9.49 -21.55
C LEU A 273 1.27 9.80 -20.04
N ARG A 274 2.19 9.24 -19.25
CA ARG A 274 2.23 9.43 -17.79
C ARG A 274 3.39 10.32 -17.35
N ALA A 275 4.54 10.21 -18.00
CA ALA A 275 5.69 11.07 -17.70
C ALA A 275 6.59 11.26 -18.93
N GLN A 276 7.35 12.35 -18.93
CA GLN A 276 8.49 12.55 -19.81
C GLN A 276 9.76 12.67 -18.97
N LEU A 277 10.85 12.02 -19.40
CA LEU A 277 12.11 11.96 -18.68
C LEU A 277 13.23 12.51 -19.56
N GLU A 278 14.13 13.26 -18.93
CA GLU A 278 15.31 13.84 -19.56
C GLU A 278 16.50 13.72 -18.61
N GLU A 279 17.70 13.56 -19.15
CA GLU A 279 18.90 13.52 -18.32
C GLU A 279 19.31 14.91 -17.80
N LEU A 280 19.97 14.90 -16.64
CA LEU A 280 20.56 16.09 -16.05
C LEU A 280 22.08 16.17 -16.27
N PRO A 281 22.64 17.39 -16.42
CA PRO A 281 21.93 18.67 -16.57
C PRO A 281 21.10 18.71 -17.84
N LEU A 282 19.96 19.43 -17.82
CA LEU A 282 19.13 19.60 -19.02
C LEU A 282 19.97 20.24 -20.14
N ARG A 283 19.94 19.64 -21.33
CA ARG A 283 20.70 20.13 -22.49
C ARG A 283 19.74 20.50 -23.60
N SER A 284 19.90 21.71 -24.13
CA SER A 284 19.28 22.11 -25.40
C SER A 284 19.80 21.16 -26.48
N ALA A 285 18.90 20.42 -27.14
CA ALA A 285 19.18 19.38 -28.14
C ALA A 285 20.57 19.48 -28.81
N GLY A 286 21.50 18.61 -28.38
CA GLY A 286 22.84 18.46 -28.95
C GLY A 286 22.89 17.48 -30.13
N PRO A 287 24.08 17.26 -30.75
CA PRO A 287 24.28 16.42 -31.94
C PRO A 287 23.74 14.99 -31.75
N PRO A 288 23.45 14.25 -32.86
CA PRO A 288 22.58 13.07 -32.82
C PRO A 288 23.04 12.06 -31.78
N SER A 289 22.16 11.79 -30.81
CA SER A 289 22.38 10.68 -29.92
C SER A 289 22.22 9.38 -30.71
N THR A 290 23.17 8.47 -30.53
CA THR A 290 23.02 7.13 -31.08
C THR A 290 22.11 6.36 -30.14
N VAL A 291 20.92 6.02 -30.62
CA VAL A 291 20.03 5.09 -29.92
C VAL A 291 20.49 3.66 -30.26
N THR A 292 21.01 2.96 -29.26
CA THR A 292 21.57 1.61 -29.40
C THR A 292 20.73 0.62 -28.62
N LEU A 293 20.17 -0.36 -29.32
CA LEU A 293 19.54 -1.52 -28.68
C LEU A 293 20.63 -2.39 -28.05
N VAL A 294 20.65 -2.48 -26.72
CA VAL A 294 21.67 -3.25 -25.98
C VAL A 294 21.13 -4.59 -25.47
N LYS A 295 19.82 -4.75 -25.35
CA LYS A 295 19.16 -6.00 -24.96
C LYS A 295 17.80 -6.13 -25.64
N ASN A 296 17.51 -7.28 -26.24
CA ASN A 296 16.21 -7.63 -26.81
C ASN A 296 15.87 -9.09 -26.54
N ALA A 297 15.16 -9.34 -25.45
CA ALA A 297 14.67 -10.67 -25.08
C ALA A 297 13.30 -10.54 -24.42
N ALA A 298 12.47 -11.59 -24.50
CA ALA A 298 11.16 -11.62 -23.85
C ALA A 298 11.20 -11.26 -22.35
N ALA A 299 12.28 -11.58 -21.63
CA ALA A 299 12.43 -11.23 -20.22
C ALA A 299 12.71 -9.74 -19.96
N ALA A 300 13.40 -9.07 -20.89
CA ALA A 300 13.80 -7.67 -20.75
C ALA A 300 14.33 -7.06 -22.06
N GLY A 301 14.03 -5.79 -22.27
CA GLY A 301 14.57 -4.96 -23.34
C GLY A 301 15.30 -3.75 -22.77
N ALA A 302 16.43 -3.37 -23.38
CA ALA A 302 17.20 -2.21 -22.94
C ALA A 302 17.84 -1.45 -24.10
N VAL A 303 17.87 -0.13 -23.97
CA VAL A 303 18.35 0.82 -24.98
C VAL A 303 19.26 1.84 -24.31
N ASP A 304 20.38 2.13 -24.97
CA ASP A 304 21.27 3.24 -24.64
C ASP A 304 20.97 4.42 -25.55
N VAL A 305 20.70 5.59 -24.98
CA VAL A 305 20.72 6.86 -25.69
C VAL A 305 21.98 7.60 -25.24
N ALA A 306 22.96 7.72 -26.14
CA ALA A 306 24.27 8.27 -25.79
C ALA A 306 24.76 9.28 -26.82
N TYR A 307 25.45 10.32 -26.35
CA TYR A 307 26.03 11.34 -27.21
C TYR A 307 27.34 11.89 -26.63
N LYS A 308 28.15 12.49 -27.51
CA LYS A 308 29.46 13.05 -27.17
C LYS A 308 29.32 14.56 -27.03
N LEU A 309 29.79 15.11 -25.92
CA LEU A 309 29.80 16.54 -25.66
C LEU A 309 30.98 17.22 -26.37
N GLY A 310 30.91 18.55 -26.52
CA GLY A 310 31.93 19.35 -27.22
C GLY A 310 33.33 19.27 -26.58
N ASP A 311 33.41 18.97 -25.28
CA ASP A 311 34.65 18.74 -24.53
C ASP A 311 35.19 17.30 -24.68
N GLY A 312 34.50 16.46 -25.46
CA GLY A 312 34.86 15.06 -25.70
C GLY A 312 34.32 14.07 -24.67
N SER A 313 33.69 14.52 -23.59
CA SER A 313 33.06 13.66 -22.60
C SER A 313 31.80 12.99 -23.15
N ARG A 314 31.31 11.95 -22.46
CA ARG A 314 30.10 11.20 -22.83
C ARG A 314 28.97 11.50 -21.85
N ALA A 315 27.78 11.67 -22.39
CA ALA A 315 26.52 11.76 -21.68
C ALA A 315 25.50 10.81 -22.32
N GLY A 316 24.40 10.57 -21.61
CA GLY A 316 23.39 9.60 -22.02
C GLY A 316 22.70 8.90 -20.86
N LEU A 317 21.71 8.09 -21.20
CA LEU A 317 20.99 7.19 -20.32
C LEU A 317 20.90 5.80 -20.92
N ARG A 318 21.01 4.78 -20.06
CA ARG A 318 20.52 3.43 -20.33
C ARG A 318 19.11 3.33 -19.77
N ILE A 319 18.19 2.80 -20.57
CA ILE A 319 16.80 2.54 -20.19
C ILE A 319 16.56 1.03 -20.30
N GLU A 320 16.08 0.39 -19.24
CA GLU A 320 15.69 -1.03 -19.25
C GLU A 320 14.23 -1.19 -18.80
N LEU A 321 13.48 -2.03 -19.51
CA LEU A 321 12.15 -2.50 -19.15
C LEU A 321 12.19 -4.03 -19.02
N ARG A 322 11.50 -4.58 -18.02
CA ARG A 322 11.39 -6.03 -17.83
C ARG A 322 9.95 -6.53 -17.93
N ALA A 323 9.83 -7.84 -18.14
CA ALA A 323 8.54 -8.49 -18.25
C ALA A 323 7.67 -8.25 -17.00
N GLY A 324 6.40 -7.89 -17.20
CA GLY A 324 5.42 -7.71 -16.12
C GLY A 324 5.67 -6.55 -15.15
N GLN A 325 6.68 -5.71 -15.36
CA GLN A 325 6.99 -4.59 -14.47
C GLN A 325 6.20 -3.33 -14.82
N ALA A 326 5.83 -2.56 -13.79
CA ALA A 326 5.16 -1.26 -13.92
C ALA A 326 6.15 -0.08 -13.82
N PHE A 327 7.43 -0.31 -14.09
CA PHE A 327 8.49 0.70 -14.07
C PHE A 327 9.59 0.40 -15.08
N ILE A 328 10.35 1.45 -15.42
CA ILE A 328 11.63 1.34 -16.13
C ILE A 328 12.79 1.63 -15.18
N GLU A 329 13.95 1.05 -15.45
CA GLU A 329 15.23 1.38 -14.82
C GLU A 329 16.01 2.35 -15.70
N THR A 330 16.60 3.38 -15.10
CA THR A 330 17.50 4.32 -15.77
C THR A 330 18.86 4.34 -15.08
N ALA A 331 19.93 4.43 -15.88
CA ALA A 331 21.30 4.58 -15.40
C ALA A 331 22.12 5.53 -16.29
N PRO A 332 23.06 6.32 -15.74
CA PRO A 332 23.85 7.27 -16.50
C PRO A 332 24.85 6.59 -17.42
N ILE A 333 25.04 7.14 -18.62
CA ILE A 333 26.11 6.78 -19.55
C ILE A 333 27.17 7.89 -19.51
N GLY A 334 28.25 7.64 -18.78
CA GLY A 334 29.35 8.59 -18.62
C GLY A 334 29.13 9.59 -17.48
N ALA A 335 30.22 10.23 -17.05
CA ALA A 335 30.23 11.09 -15.85
C ALA A 335 29.50 12.43 -16.04
N ALA A 336 29.19 12.83 -17.28
CA ALA A 336 28.49 14.08 -17.55
C ALA A 336 26.98 13.98 -17.26
N THR A 337 26.42 12.78 -17.19
CA THR A 337 25.04 12.56 -16.76
C THR A 337 24.99 12.48 -15.23
N THR A 338 24.36 13.46 -14.61
CA THR A 338 24.36 13.63 -13.14
C THR A 338 23.01 13.28 -12.49
N GLY A 339 21.96 13.07 -13.27
CA GLY A 339 20.63 12.78 -12.75
C GLY A 339 19.57 12.67 -13.82
N LEU A 340 18.31 12.72 -13.39
CA LEU A 340 17.11 12.57 -14.19
C LEU A 340 16.09 13.65 -13.82
N ALA A 341 15.58 14.37 -14.81
CA ALA A 341 14.41 15.23 -14.70
C ALA A 341 13.17 14.41 -15.06
N ILE A 342 12.14 14.50 -14.23
CA ILE A 342 10.86 13.80 -14.39
C ILE A 342 9.75 14.84 -14.55
N ASN A 343 9.21 14.92 -15.75
CA ASN A 343 8.09 15.79 -16.10
C ASN A 343 6.78 15.02 -15.97
N ALA A 344 6.13 15.16 -14.81
CA ALA A 344 4.82 14.59 -14.50
C ALA A 344 3.90 15.66 -13.87
N PRO A 345 3.35 16.58 -14.69
CA PRO A 345 2.62 17.75 -14.20
C PRO A 345 1.48 17.37 -13.24
N SER A 346 1.58 17.84 -12.00
CA SER A 346 0.66 17.46 -10.92
C SER A 346 0.48 18.59 -9.91
N ARG A 347 -0.69 18.65 -9.26
CA ARG A 347 -0.91 19.55 -8.12
C ARG A 347 -0.22 19.02 -6.87
N PHE A 348 -0.28 17.71 -6.66
CA PHE A 348 0.19 17.06 -5.45
C PHE A 348 1.40 16.18 -5.73
N ALA A 349 2.41 16.31 -4.87
CA ALA A 349 3.47 15.34 -4.72
C ALA A 349 3.51 14.84 -3.27
N VAL A 350 3.74 13.55 -3.08
CA VAL A 350 3.71 12.88 -1.78
C VAL A 350 5.03 12.18 -1.52
N LEU A 351 5.59 12.41 -0.33
CA LEU A 351 6.69 11.63 0.24
C LEU A 351 6.15 10.85 1.44
N PRO A 352 5.86 9.55 1.24
CA PRO A 352 5.42 8.71 2.34
C PRO A 352 6.45 8.65 3.48
N ASP A 353 6.00 8.90 4.71
CA ASP A 353 6.81 8.78 5.93
C ASP A 353 6.28 7.61 6.79
N PHE A 354 7.20 6.78 7.27
CA PHE A 354 6.89 5.57 8.05
C PHE A 354 7.14 5.73 9.56
N PHE A 355 7.71 6.87 9.96
CA PHE A 355 7.99 7.28 11.34
C PHE A 355 7.03 8.36 11.82
N ALA A 356 6.60 9.20 10.89
CA ALA A 356 5.71 10.33 11.07
C ALA A 356 4.59 10.31 10.01
N ASP A 357 4.03 11.49 9.75
CA ASP A 357 3.02 11.73 8.73
C ASP A 357 3.69 12.07 7.39
N ASP A 358 2.98 11.77 6.30
CA ASP A 358 3.47 12.00 4.95
C ASP A 358 3.70 13.49 4.71
N ILE A 359 4.70 13.81 3.89
CA ILE A 359 4.84 15.16 3.37
C ILE A 359 4.00 15.24 2.12
N VAL A 360 2.88 15.95 2.22
CA VAL A 360 2.00 16.24 1.10
C VAL A 360 2.26 17.66 0.63
N VAL A 361 2.93 17.78 -0.51
CA VAL A 361 3.21 19.03 -1.19
C VAL A 361 2.00 19.38 -2.06
N ASP A 362 1.36 20.52 -1.78
CA ASP A 362 0.37 21.12 -2.67
C ASP A 362 1.02 22.28 -3.43
N ALA A 363 1.16 22.13 -4.75
CA ALA A 363 1.76 23.16 -5.62
C ALA A 363 1.07 24.52 -5.48
N THR A 364 -0.21 24.56 -5.13
CA THR A 364 -0.96 25.81 -4.96
C THR A 364 -0.57 26.60 -3.71
N GLU A 365 0.08 25.94 -2.74
CA GLU A 365 0.57 26.54 -1.49
C GLU A 365 2.03 27.00 -1.59
N LEU A 366 2.72 26.71 -2.70
CA LEU A 366 4.13 27.01 -2.90
C LEU A 366 4.32 28.26 -3.80
N PRO A 367 4.68 29.43 -3.25
CA PRO A 367 4.80 30.66 -4.04
C PRO A 367 6.08 30.73 -4.90
N VAL A 368 7.05 29.84 -4.66
CA VAL A 368 8.35 29.82 -5.34
C VAL A 368 8.27 29.15 -6.71
N ALA A 369 9.11 29.57 -7.65
CA ALA A 369 9.24 28.91 -8.95
C ALA A 369 10.03 27.60 -8.88
N ARG A 370 10.89 27.45 -7.86
CA ARG A 370 11.67 26.25 -7.58
C ARG A 370 11.67 25.98 -6.07
N GLY A 371 11.43 24.74 -5.69
CA GLY A 371 11.42 24.25 -4.32
C GLY A 371 12.37 23.07 -4.15
N GLU A 372 12.77 22.76 -2.92
CA GLU A 372 13.50 21.53 -2.60
C GLU A 372 12.62 20.58 -1.79
N LEU A 373 12.70 19.28 -2.06
CA LEU A 373 12.02 18.24 -1.30
C LEU A 373 13.05 17.26 -0.72
N PRO A 374 12.83 16.71 0.49
CA PRO A 374 13.73 15.73 1.08
C PRO A 374 13.98 14.51 0.17
N SER A 375 15.24 14.10 0.00
CA SER A 375 15.56 12.86 -0.71
C SER A 375 15.35 11.61 0.18
N GLU A 376 14.13 11.07 0.19
CA GLU A 376 13.74 9.87 0.97
C GLU A 376 13.68 8.58 0.10
N ASN A 377 14.57 8.46 -0.91
CA ASN A 377 14.66 7.34 -1.87
C ASN A 377 13.50 7.18 -2.86
N PHE A 378 12.38 7.89 -2.69
CA PHE A 378 11.28 7.87 -3.64
C PHE A 378 10.39 9.11 -3.54
N LEU A 379 9.67 9.42 -4.61
CA LEU A 379 8.72 10.55 -4.72
C LEU A 379 7.51 10.12 -5.56
N ILE A 380 6.30 10.52 -5.17
CA ILE A 380 5.06 10.19 -5.86
C ILE A 380 4.40 11.46 -6.39
N HIS A 381 4.03 11.48 -7.66
CA HIS A 381 3.18 12.50 -8.29
C HIS A 381 1.77 11.95 -8.53
N LEU A 382 0.76 12.69 -8.07
CA LEU A 382 -0.66 12.34 -8.26
C LEU A 382 -1.17 13.01 -9.55
N LEU A 383 -1.36 12.24 -10.62
CA LEU A 383 -1.75 12.80 -11.92
C LEU A 383 -3.22 13.23 -11.96
N PRO A 384 -3.54 14.38 -12.58
CA PRO A 384 -4.82 15.09 -12.40
C PRO A 384 -6.07 14.33 -12.84
N ASP A 385 -5.94 13.28 -13.65
CA ASP A 385 -7.05 12.44 -14.11
C ASP A 385 -7.49 11.38 -13.09
N GLN A 386 -6.82 11.28 -11.94
CA GLN A 386 -7.04 10.25 -10.92
C GLN A 386 -6.85 8.81 -11.42
N GLN A 387 -6.25 8.63 -12.60
CA GLN A 387 -6.04 7.31 -13.21
C GLN A 387 -4.64 6.77 -12.95
N ALA A 388 -3.69 7.62 -12.58
CA ALA A 388 -2.31 7.17 -12.41
C ALA A 388 -1.52 7.90 -11.31
N LEU A 389 -0.54 7.17 -10.79
CA LEU A 389 0.56 7.66 -9.97
C LEU A 389 1.85 7.53 -10.77
N VAL A 390 2.64 8.61 -10.83
CA VAL A 390 4.03 8.51 -11.30
C VAL A 390 4.93 8.48 -10.08
N MET A 391 5.76 7.45 -9.96
CA MET A 391 6.62 7.27 -8.82
C MET A 391 8.06 7.11 -9.26
N ALA A 392 8.95 7.92 -8.69
CA ALA A 392 10.39 7.75 -8.85
C ALA A 392 10.97 7.03 -7.64
N VAL A 393 11.93 6.13 -7.84
CA VAL A 393 12.67 5.43 -6.78
C VAL A 393 14.15 5.46 -7.11
N TRP A 394 15.05 5.64 -6.14
CA TRP A 394 16.49 5.66 -6.36
C TRP A 394 17.26 4.98 -5.22
N ASP A 395 18.41 4.40 -5.55
CA ASP A 395 19.08 3.43 -4.69
C ASP A 395 19.89 4.01 -3.53
N VAL A 396 20.37 5.25 -3.65
CA VAL A 396 21.18 5.91 -2.62
C VAL A 396 20.63 7.30 -2.37
N ARG A 397 20.38 7.63 -1.09
CA ARG A 397 20.03 9.01 -0.69
C ARG A 397 21.14 9.95 -1.14
N GLY A 398 20.78 10.96 -1.91
CA GLY A 398 21.70 11.94 -2.46
C GLY A 398 21.26 13.34 -2.07
N ASP A 399 21.48 14.27 -3.01
CA ASP A 399 20.96 15.63 -2.91
C ASP A 399 19.43 15.64 -2.85
N ASP A 400 18.89 16.73 -2.31
CA ASP A 400 17.45 16.95 -2.26
C ASP A 400 16.85 16.99 -3.68
N VAL A 401 15.56 16.65 -3.76
CA VAL A 401 14.84 16.67 -5.04
C VAL A 401 14.45 18.10 -5.34
N GLU A 402 14.97 18.67 -6.42
CA GLU A 402 14.54 20.00 -6.88
C GLU A 402 13.23 19.86 -7.65
N VAL A 403 12.22 20.64 -7.29
CA VAL A 403 10.94 20.70 -8.01
C VAL A 403 10.77 22.05 -8.68
N THR A 404 10.37 22.04 -9.95
CA THR A 404 10.01 23.24 -10.70
C THR A 404 8.49 23.41 -10.68
N LEU A 405 8.04 24.64 -10.41
CA LEU A 405 6.63 25.01 -10.34
C LEU A 405 6.26 26.02 -11.43
N ALA A 406 5.08 25.86 -12.01
CA ALA A 406 4.51 26.79 -12.96
C ALA A 406 3.00 26.97 -12.75
N GLY A 407 2.44 28.02 -13.36
CA GLY A 407 1.04 28.39 -13.22
C GLY A 407 0.73 29.20 -11.95
N GLU A 408 -0.52 29.60 -11.80
CA GLU A 408 -0.97 30.49 -10.72
C GLU A 408 -2.25 29.96 -10.06
N GLY A 409 -2.45 30.28 -8.78
CA GLY A 409 -3.62 29.87 -8.00
C GLY A 409 -3.92 28.38 -8.13
N ASN A 410 -5.17 28.04 -8.42
CA ASN A 410 -5.62 26.65 -8.58
C ASN A 410 -5.06 25.93 -9.82
N GLN A 411 -4.39 26.63 -10.73
CA GLN A 411 -3.71 26.06 -11.89
C GLN A 411 -2.21 25.87 -11.67
N ARG A 412 -1.71 26.20 -10.47
CA ARG A 412 -0.31 25.97 -10.13
C ARG A 412 -0.01 24.47 -10.01
N ARG A 413 1.10 24.03 -10.61
CA ARG A 413 1.52 22.62 -10.69
C ARG A 413 3.02 22.51 -10.47
N ILE A 414 3.44 21.38 -9.93
CA ILE A 414 4.81 20.89 -10.08
C ILE A 414 4.93 20.37 -11.51
N THR A 415 5.81 20.95 -12.32
CA THR A 415 5.98 20.57 -13.74
C THR A 415 7.15 19.63 -13.97
N ALA A 416 8.17 19.68 -13.11
CA ALA A 416 9.35 18.83 -13.17
C ALA A 416 9.89 18.52 -11.77
N SER A 417 10.47 17.33 -11.61
CA SER A 417 11.24 16.93 -10.43
C SER A 417 12.61 16.41 -10.86
N GLU A 418 13.68 17.00 -10.35
CA GLU A 418 15.07 16.67 -10.66
C GLU A 418 15.67 15.79 -9.56
N ILE A 419 16.13 14.60 -9.93
CA ILE A 419 16.71 13.61 -9.02
C ILE A 419 18.15 13.36 -9.45
N ARG A 420 19.11 13.57 -8.55
CA ARG A 420 20.52 13.29 -8.80
C ARG A 420 20.80 11.79 -8.69
N PHE A 421 21.66 11.28 -9.57
CA PHE A 421 22.14 9.91 -9.49
C PHE A 421 23.10 9.76 -8.31
N GLY A 422 22.85 8.77 -7.45
CA GLY A 422 23.80 8.39 -6.40
C GLY A 422 25.05 7.66 -6.95
N PRO A 423 25.99 7.24 -6.10
CA PRO A 423 27.24 6.59 -6.52
C PRO A 423 27.07 5.31 -7.35
N LYS A 424 25.94 4.61 -7.20
CA LYS A 424 25.57 3.41 -7.98
C LYS A 424 24.71 3.73 -9.21
N GLY A 425 24.23 4.98 -9.31
CA GLY A 425 23.66 5.56 -10.51
C GLY A 425 22.34 5.00 -10.98
N ARG A 426 21.40 4.58 -10.10
CA ARG A 426 20.12 4.04 -10.56
C ARG A 426 18.90 4.79 -10.05
N THR A 427 18.01 5.08 -10.99
CA THR A 427 16.69 5.64 -10.72
C THR A 427 15.67 4.86 -11.53
N TRP A 428 14.61 4.39 -10.86
CA TRP A 428 13.47 3.75 -11.48
C TRP A 428 12.31 4.73 -11.56
N VAL A 429 11.56 4.69 -12.66
CA VAL A 429 10.34 5.50 -12.83
C VAL A 429 9.17 4.58 -13.16
N ALA A 430 8.19 4.57 -12.27
CA ALA A 430 6.98 3.78 -12.34
C ALA A 430 5.78 4.59 -12.78
N ALA A 431 4.86 3.95 -13.50
CA ALA A 431 3.51 4.45 -13.71
C ALA A 431 2.52 3.39 -13.21
N LEU A 432 1.88 3.68 -12.06
CA LEU A 432 0.86 2.81 -11.47
C LEU A 432 -0.49 3.29 -11.97
N ASP A 433 -1.18 2.47 -12.76
CA ASP A 433 -2.41 2.86 -13.44
C ASP A 433 -3.60 1.99 -13.00
N ALA A 434 -4.65 2.66 -12.55
CA ALA A 434 -5.99 2.10 -12.38
C ALA A 434 -7.00 3.25 -12.30
N PRO A 435 -8.23 3.10 -12.81
CA PRO A 435 -9.24 4.11 -12.64
C PRO A 435 -9.52 4.42 -11.17
N GLY A 436 -9.36 5.70 -10.78
CA GLY A 436 -9.49 6.11 -9.39
C GLY A 436 -8.41 5.50 -8.49
N ILE A 437 -7.19 5.24 -8.99
CA ILE A 437 -6.09 4.72 -8.16
C ILE A 437 -5.72 5.67 -7.02
N TRP A 438 -6.07 6.94 -7.12
CA TRP A 438 -5.99 7.89 -6.01
C TRP A 438 -7.22 8.80 -6.03
N HIS A 439 -7.50 9.44 -4.90
CA HIS A 439 -8.64 10.33 -4.76
C HIS A 439 -8.31 11.55 -3.91
N VAL A 440 -9.05 12.64 -4.11
CA VAL A 440 -8.99 13.82 -3.26
C VAL A 440 -10.39 14.33 -2.98
N ARG A 441 -10.62 14.72 -1.72
CA ARG A 441 -11.81 15.45 -1.30
C ARG A 441 -11.39 16.69 -0.51
N ASP A 442 -11.84 17.87 -0.92
CA ASP A 442 -11.70 19.07 -0.12
C ASP A 442 -12.70 19.05 1.04
N LEU A 443 -12.20 19.28 2.26
CA LEU A 443 -12.99 19.31 3.49
C LEU A 443 -13.22 20.74 3.96
N ALA A 444 -14.46 21.03 4.32
CA ALA A 444 -14.85 22.26 4.99
C ALA A 444 -14.82 22.08 6.51
N LYS A 445 -14.74 23.20 7.24
CA LYS A 445 -14.80 23.21 8.72
C LYS A 445 -16.05 22.49 9.26
N ASP A 446 -17.16 22.62 8.54
CA ASP A 446 -18.45 22.07 8.94
C ASP A 446 -18.56 20.55 8.69
N ASP A 447 -17.59 19.91 8.02
CA ASP A 447 -17.57 18.46 7.85
C ASP A 447 -17.13 17.73 9.12
N ALA A 448 -16.52 18.44 10.08
CA ALA A 448 -16.06 17.91 11.35
C ALA A 448 -17.16 17.11 12.10
N GLY A 449 -16.84 15.87 12.44
CA GLY A 449 -17.71 14.94 13.16
C GLY A 449 -18.82 14.29 12.33
N LYS A 450 -19.05 14.73 11.09
CA LYS A 450 -20.11 14.21 10.21
C LYS A 450 -19.61 13.04 9.40
N ILE A 451 -20.44 12.03 9.24
CA ILE A 451 -20.17 10.91 8.32
C ILE A 451 -20.50 11.38 6.90
N ALA A 452 -19.55 11.24 5.98
CA ALA A 452 -19.76 11.44 4.57
C ALA A 452 -19.29 10.21 3.79
N LYS A 453 -20.14 9.75 2.88
CA LYS A 453 -19.76 8.77 1.87
C LYS A 453 -18.89 9.46 0.81
N LEU A 454 -17.83 8.80 0.37
CA LEU A 454 -17.03 9.25 -0.76
C LEU A 454 -17.67 8.73 -2.06
N ASP A 455 -17.72 9.58 -3.08
CA ASP A 455 -18.11 9.19 -4.44
C ASP A 455 -16.93 8.50 -5.16
N TRP A 456 -16.28 7.59 -4.44
CA TRP A 456 -15.08 6.88 -4.86
C TRP A 456 -15.09 5.48 -4.23
N LYS A 457 -14.67 4.50 -5.04
CA LYS A 457 -14.42 3.13 -4.60
C LYS A 457 -12.99 2.75 -4.91
N PRO A 458 -12.29 2.08 -3.98
CA PRO A 458 -11.00 1.48 -4.27
C PRO A 458 -11.05 0.58 -5.52
N PRO A 459 -10.17 0.78 -6.52
CA PRO A 459 -10.14 -0.07 -7.71
C PRO A 459 -9.72 -1.52 -7.43
N PHE A 460 -9.05 -1.76 -6.32
CA PHE A 460 -8.65 -3.08 -5.84
C PHE A 460 -8.43 -3.06 -4.32
N PRO A 461 -8.51 -4.23 -3.63
CA PRO A 461 -8.15 -4.32 -2.23
C PRO A 461 -6.68 -3.97 -2.01
N ALA A 462 -6.38 -3.07 -1.07
CA ALA A 462 -5.03 -2.67 -0.69
C ALA A 462 -5.05 -2.05 0.72
N GLN A 463 -3.86 -1.83 1.29
CA GLN A 463 -3.69 -0.92 2.41
C GLN A 463 -3.69 0.50 1.85
N TRP A 464 -4.83 1.17 1.97
CA TRP A 464 -5.03 2.54 1.54
C TRP A 464 -4.60 3.51 2.63
N ARG A 465 -3.85 4.55 2.25
CA ARG A 465 -3.46 5.65 3.13
C ARG A 465 -4.31 6.87 2.83
N MET A 466 -4.69 7.60 3.87
CA MET A 466 -5.41 8.87 3.80
C MET A 466 -4.65 9.96 4.53
N ASP A 467 -4.39 11.04 3.83
CA ASP A 467 -3.67 12.21 4.31
C ASP A 467 -4.62 13.39 4.45
N TRP A 468 -4.84 13.84 5.68
CA TRP A 468 -5.75 14.93 6.00
C TRP A 468 -4.98 16.23 6.16
N ARG A 469 -5.32 17.26 5.38
CA ARG A 469 -4.78 18.61 5.62
C ARG A 469 -5.36 19.20 6.91
N ARG A 470 -4.49 19.72 7.76
CA ARG A 470 -4.82 20.47 8.99
C ARG A 470 -4.90 21.96 8.72
N GLU A 471 -5.62 22.69 9.58
CA GLU A 471 -5.71 24.16 9.53
C GLU A 471 -4.33 24.87 9.66
N ASP A 472 -3.33 24.23 10.26
CA ASP A 472 -1.97 24.77 10.40
C ASP A 472 -1.07 24.46 9.19
N GLY A 473 -1.60 23.83 8.14
CA GLY A 473 -0.88 23.46 6.92
C GLY A 473 -0.12 22.14 7.02
N LEU A 474 -0.14 21.45 8.17
CA LEU A 474 0.44 20.11 8.32
C LEU A 474 -0.53 19.02 7.83
N THR A 475 -0.05 17.79 7.76
CA THR A 475 -0.84 16.62 7.34
C THR A 475 -0.87 15.59 8.45
N ASP A 476 -2.04 15.02 8.74
CA ASP A 476 -2.14 13.80 9.54
C ASP A 476 -2.38 12.61 8.61
N SER A 477 -1.58 11.56 8.72
CA SER A 477 -1.72 10.34 7.91
C SER A 477 -2.41 9.21 8.67
N TRP A 478 -3.33 8.52 8.00
CA TRP A 478 -4.15 7.45 8.56
C TRP A 478 -4.29 6.28 7.59
N GLU A 479 -4.35 5.05 8.10
CA GLU A 479 -4.77 3.91 7.28
C GLU A 479 -6.28 3.84 7.19
N ILE A 480 -6.83 3.61 5.99
CA ILE A 480 -8.26 3.33 5.81
C ILE A 480 -8.54 1.89 6.28
N VAL A 481 -9.42 1.72 7.27
CA VAL A 481 -9.77 0.38 7.78
C VAL A 481 -10.88 -0.27 6.95
N ALA A 482 -10.78 -1.57 6.70
CA ALA A 482 -11.79 -2.29 5.91
C ALA A 482 -12.70 -3.14 6.80
N GLN A 483 -14.02 -3.08 6.59
CA GLN A 483 -14.97 -3.85 7.38
C GLN A 483 -14.97 -5.33 6.98
N ARG A 484 -14.87 -6.22 7.96
CA ARG A 484 -14.95 -7.68 7.82
C ARG A 484 -16.38 -8.18 7.97
N SER A 485 -16.63 -9.43 7.57
CA SER A 485 -17.93 -10.10 7.67
C SER A 485 -18.49 -10.15 9.11
N ASP A 486 -17.64 -10.25 10.12
CA ASP A 486 -17.99 -10.21 11.55
C ASP A 486 -18.45 -8.82 12.05
N GLY A 487 -18.36 -7.79 11.20
CA GLY A 487 -18.73 -6.41 11.50
C GLY A 487 -17.60 -5.57 12.10
N ASN A 488 -16.51 -6.19 12.56
CA ASN A 488 -15.30 -5.49 12.96
C ASN A 488 -14.53 -5.00 11.73
N PHE A 489 -13.51 -4.20 11.95
CA PHE A 489 -12.65 -3.65 10.91
C PHE A 489 -11.23 -4.20 11.03
N VAL A 490 -10.56 -4.33 9.90
CA VAL A 490 -9.13 -4.62 9.83
C VAL A 490 -8.35 -3.36 9.53
N LYS A 491 -7.29 -3.15 10.31
CA LYS A 491 -6.26 -2.16 10.08
C LYS A 491 -4.97 -2.87 9.66
N HIS A 492 -4.49 -2.61 8.45
CA HIS A 492 -3.24 -3.19 7.95
C HIS A 492 -2.06 -2.25 8.16
N TRP A 493 -0.90 -2.79 8.53
CA TRP A 493 0.36 -2.07 8.56
C TRP A 493 1.54 -2.98 8.24
N LEU A 494 2.21 -2.76 7.10
CA LEU A 494 3.43 -3.47 6.68
C LEU A 494 3.37 -5.00 6.90
N GLY A 495 2.26 -5.62 6.48
CA GLY A 495 2.03 -7.06 6.60
C GLY A 495 1.46 -7.53 7.96
N ARG A 496 1.31 -6.63 8.94
CA ARG A 496 0.57 -6.88 10.18
C ARG A 496 -0.88 -6.42 10.04
N ALA A 497 -1.77 -7.02 10.82
CA ALA A 497 -3.18 -6.67 10.85
C ALA A 497 -3.68 -6.58 12.29
N ASP A 498 -4.30 -5.45 12.63
CA ASP A 498 -4.97 -5.21 13.89
C ASP A 498 -6.49 -5.16 13.69
N THR A 499 -7.23 -5.48 14.74
CA THR A 499 -8.69 -5.38 14.74
C THR A 499 -9.13 -4.05 15.34
N VAL A 500 -10.00 -3.34 14.63
CA VAL A 500 -10.74 -2.19 15.11
C VAL A 500 -12.19 -2.63 15.35
N PRO A 501 -12.79 -2.36 16.52
CA PRO A 501 -14.13 -2.88 16.84
C PRO A 501 -15.20 -2.30 15.91
N ALA A 502 -16.33 -3.00 15.77
CA ALA A 502 -17.46 -2.61 14.91
C ALA A 502 -18.02 -1.20 15.15
N ASN A 503 -17.90 -0.68 16.38
CA ASN A 503 -18.31 0.69 16.72
C ASN A 503 -17.25 1.76 16.35
N ARG A 504 -16.14 1.36 15.71
CA ARG A 504 -14.97 2.18 15.36
C ARG A 504 -14.30 2.90 16.54
N LYS A 505 -14.70 2.61 17.78
CA LYS A 505 -14.18 3.32 18.95
C LYS A 505 -12.76 2.87 19.22
N ARG A 506 -11.84 3.83 19.25
CA ARG A 506 -10.43 3.64 19.61
C ARG A 506 -10.06 4.59 20.72
N TRP A 507 -8.94 4.30 21.35
CA TRP A 507 -8.30 5.18 22.31
C TRP A 507 -6.82 5.25 21.96
N THR A 508 -6.28 6.46 21.95
CA THR A 508 -4.83 6.68 21.98
C THR A 508 -4.50 7.71 23.03
N THR A 509 -3.25 7.68 23.44
CA THR A 509 -2.68 8.58 24.43
C THR A 509 -2.82 10.06 24.08
N VAL A 510 -2.70 10.41 22.79
CA VAL A 510 -2.76 11.81 22.30
C VAL A 510 -4.19 12.25 21.98
N LEU A 511 -4.99 11.38 21.36
CA LEU A 511 -6.34 11.75 20.90
C LEU A 511 -7.44 11.44 21.92
N GLY A 512 -7.10 10.77 23.03
CA GLY A 512 -8.09 10.19 23.92
C GLY A 512 -8.97 9.18 23.19
N SER A 513 -10.26 9.11 23.54
CA SER A 513 -11.22 8.25 22.85
C SER A 513 -11.84 8.94 21.64
N PHE A 514 -11.85 8.26 20.51
CA PHE A 514 -12.39 8.77 19.25
C PHE A 514 -13.03 7.66 18.40
N LEU A 515 -13.77 8.05 17.37
CA LEU A 515 -14.26 7.16 16.32
C LEU A 515 -13.28 7.17 15.16
N TYR A 516 -12.88 6.00 14.69
CA TYR A 516 -11.91 5.87 13.61
C TYR A 516 -12.42 6.60 12.34
N PRO A 517 -11.65 7.53 11.75
CA PRO A 517 -12.18 8.59 10.89
C PRO A 517 -12.36 8.19 9.42
N CYS A 518 -11.82 7.05 8.97
CA CYS A 518 -11.95 6.61 7.58
C CYS A 518 -12.06 5.10 7.48
N TRP A 519 -12.99 4.60 6.67
CA TRP A 519 -13.18 3.17 6.48
C TRP A 519 -13.78 2.83 5.13
N ILE A 520 -13.63 1.57 4.73
CA ILE A 520 -14.35 0.94 3.62
C ILE A 520 -15.34 -0.05 4.24
N ASP A 521 -16.62 0.04 3.89
CA ASP A 521 -17.64 -0.88 4.39
C ASP A 521 -17.64 -2.23 3.65
N LYS A 522 -18.52 -3.14 4.06
CA LYS A 522 -18.66 -4.48 3.46
C LYS A 522 -19.04 -4.46 1.98
N GLN A 523 -19.61 -3.36 1.49
CA GLN A 523 -20.00 -3.17 0.09
C GLN A 523 -18.89 -2.52 -0.74
N GLY A 524 -17.72 -2.27 -0.12
CA GLY A 524 -16.60 -1.61 -0.77
C GLY A 524 -16.79 -0.09 -0.91
N GLU A 525 -17.76 0.50 -0.22
CA GLU A 525 -17.96 1.95 -0.23
C GLU A 525 -17.02 2.61 0.79
N ALA A 526 -16.32 3.65 0.36
CA ALA A 526 -15.45 4.41 1.23
C ALA A 526 -16.22 5.53 1.96
N HIS A 527 -15.94 5.69 3.24
CA HIS A 527 -16.56 6.68 4.12
C HIS A 527 -15.52 7.41 4.95
N ILE A 528 -15.85 8.65 5.29
CA ILE A 528 -15.06 9.50 6.17
C ILE A 528 -15.92 10.06 7.30
N GLN A 529 -15.28 10.34 8.43
CA GLN A 529 -15.79 11.08 9.56
C GLN A 529 -14.65 11.91 10.15
N PRO A 530 -14.37 13.11 9.60
CA PRO A 530 -13.31 13.98 10.10
C PRO A 530 -13.43 14.21 11.60
N LEU A 531 -12.33 14.24 12.34
CA LEU A 531 -12.39 14.48 13.78
C LEU A 531 -12.83 15.91 14.08
N ALA A 532 -13.64 16.09 15.14
CA ALA A 532 -14.03 17.42 15.60
C ALA A 532 -13.02 18.05 16.58
N LYS A 533 -12.24 17.20 17.26
CA LYS A 533 -11.20 17.53 18.25
C LYS A 533 -10.17 16.38 18.29
N PRO A 534 -8.93 16.62 18.74
CA PRO A 534 -8.35 17.92 19.10
C PRO A 534 -7.97 18.77 17.88
N TYR A 535 -7.79 18.16 16.71
CA TYR A 535 -7.43 18.86 15.47
C TYR A 535 -8.64 19.01 14.55
N ARG A 536 -8.59 20.04 13.70
CA ARG A 536 -9.55 20.26 12.62
C ARG A 536 -8.84 20.01 11.29
N TRP A 537 -9.46 19.18 10.47
CA TRP A 537 -9.02 18.94 9.10
C TRP A 537 -9.82 19.82 8.14
N VAL A 538 -9.11 20.61 7.36
CA VAL A 538 -9.66 21.61 6.44
C VAL A 538 -8.75 21.65 5.20
N GLY A 539 -9.34 21.55 4.02
CA GLY A 539 -8.59 21.43 2.76
C GLY A 539 -8.53 19.99 2.25
N PRO A 540 -7.55 19.66 1.40
CA PRO A 540 -7.54 18.39 0.69
C PRO A 540 -7.30 17.21 1.64
N ALA A 541 -8.14 16.18 1.52
CA ALA A 541 -7.92 14.83 2.05
C ALA A 541 -7.56 13.92 0.88
N ILE A 542 -6.33 13.42 0.85
CA ILE A 542 -5.76 12.64 -0.27
C ILE A 542 -5.74 11.16 0.08
N ILE A 543 -6.06 10.30 -0.89
CA ILE A 543 -6.09 8.84 -0.72
C ILE A 543 -5.24 8.17 -1.79
N TYR A 544 -4.37 7.23 -1.41
CA TYR A 544 -3.57 6.43 -2.35
C TYR A 544 -3.19 5.03 -1.78
N PRO A 545 -2.80 4.04 -2.63
CA PRO A 545 -2.53 2.68 -2.20
C PRO A 545 -1.07 2.53 -1.74
N LEU A 546 -0.87 2.38 -0.43
CA LEU A 546 0.46 2.28 0.15
C LEU A 546 1.07 0.88 -0.01
N SER A 547 0.32 -0.16 0.35
CA SER A 547 0.82 -1.55 0.38
C SER A 547 -0.25 -2.55 -0.06
N ARG A 548 0.18 -3.74 -0.48
CA ARG A 548 -0.71 -4.88 -0.71
C ARG A 548 -1.33 -5.43 0.58
N THR A 549 -2.49 -6.06 0.43
CA THR A 549 -3.17 -6.94 1.39
C THR A 549 -3.29 -8.35 0.80
N SER A 550 -3.83 -9.31 1.54
CA SER A 550 -4.07 -10.67 1.01
C SER A 550 -5.03 -10.70 -0.19
N GLY A 551 -5.94 -9.72 -0.29
CA GLY A 551 -6.88 -9.61 -1.41
C GLY A 551 -6.36 -8.79 -2.60
N THR A 552 -5.13 -8.29 -2.57
CA THR A 552 -4.58 -7.50 -3.68
C THR A 552 -4.21 -8.42 -4.85
N PRO A 553 -4.75 -8.21 -6.07
CA PRO A 553 -4.40 -9.04 -7.22
C PRO A 553 -2.91 -8.94 -7.58
N LEU A 554 -2.31 -10.05 -8.03
CA LEU A 554 -0.87 -10.13 -8.34
C LEU A 554 -0.43 -9.21 -9.49
N ASP A 555 -1.37 -8.83 -10.36
CA ASP A 555 -1.14 -7.91 -11.47
C ASP A 555 -1.32 -6.42 -11.07
N ARG A 556 -1.69 -6.13 -9.82
CA ARG A 556 -1.79 -4.78 -9.27
C ARG A 556 -0.56 -4.43 -8.43
N PHE A 557 -0.13 -3.18 -8.56
CA PHE A 557 1.10 -2.67 -7.92
C PHE A 557 0.73 -1.53 -6.99
N THR A 558 1.24 -1.58 -5.77
CA THR A 558 1.16 -0.52 -4.77
C THR A 558 2.50 0.21 -4.65
N VAL A 559 2.52 1.34 -3.92
CA VAL A 559 3.74 2.11 -3.70
C VAL A 559 4.88 1.23 -3.17
N LEU A 560 4.61 0.42 -2.13
CA LEU A 560 5.63 -0.46 -1.55
C LEU A 560 6.03 -1.64 -2.45
N ASP A 561 5.19 -2.04 -3.41
CA ASP A 561 5.58 -3.05 -4.39
C ASP A 561 6.67 -2.53 -5.31
N VAL A 562 6.57 -1.27 -5.75
CA VAL A 562 7.61 -0.63 -6.56
C VAL A 562 8.91 -0.53 -5.78
N VAL A 563 8.86 -0.05 -4.53
CA VAL A 563 10.06 0.08 -3.68
C VAL A 563 10.74 -1.29 -3.49
N ARG A 564 9.97 -2.34 -3.17
CA ARG A 564 10.50 -3.71 -3.00
C ARG A 564 11.06 -4.30 -4.29
N ASN A 565 10.39 -4.10 -5.41
CA ASN A 565 10.79 -4.68 -6.69
C ASN A 565 12.00 -3.97 -7.32
N THR A 566 12.32 -2.76 -6.89
CA THR A 566 13.45 -1.96 -7.40
C THR A 566 14.67 -2.08 -6.48
N LEU A 567 14.49 -1.83 -5.19
CA LEU A 567 15.59 -1.80 -4.22
C LEU A 567 15.89 -3.19 -3.62
N GLY A 568 14.98 -4.15 -3.77
CA GLY A 568 15.07 -5.48 -3.17
C GLY A 568 14.63 -5.50 -1.70
N VAL A 569 14.36 -6.69 -1.17
CA VAL A 569 13.81 -6.86 0.19
C VAL A 569 14.76 -6.35 1.28
N GLY A 570 16.06 -6.66 1.19
CA GLY A 570 17.05 -6.23 2.19
C GLY A 570 17.18 -4.70 2.30
N PRO A 571 17.48 -3.97 1.20
CA PRO A 571 17.54 -2.50 1.25
C PRO A 571 16.23 -1.83 1.69
N CYS A 572 15.07 -2.44 1.44
CA CYS A 572 13.81 -1.94 1.96
C CYS A 572 13.72 -2.02 3.50
N GLU A 573 14.34 -3.02 4.15
CA GLU A 573 14.37 -3.09 5.61
C GLU A 573 15.11 -1.90 6.23
N TYR A 574 16.16 -1.41 5.56
CA TYR A 574 16.93 -0.23 5.99
C TYR A 574 16.28 1.09 5.60
N ILE A 575 15.70 1.21 4.40
CA ILE A 575 15.07 2.45 3.91
C ILE A 575 13.74 2.71 4.61
N LEU A 576 12.94 1.67 4.80
CA LEU A 576 11.75 1.74 5.64
C LEU A 576 12.14 1.74 7.13
N ASP A 577 13.37 1.35 7.46
CA ASP A 577 13.89 1.21 8.81
C ASP A 577 12.91 0.41 9.70
N VAL A 578 12.60 -0.81 9.22
CA VAL A 578 11.62 -1.71 9.83
C VAL A 578 12.01 -2.05 11.28
N GLU A 579 13.31 -2.15 11.56
CA GLU A 579 13.85 -2.31 12.91
C GLU A 579 13.55 -1.09 13.79
N GLY A 580 13.85 0.13 13.32
CA GLY A 580 13.53 1.37 14.03
C GLY A 580 12.03 1.59 14.24
N GLN A 581 11.17 0.94 13.45
CA GLN A 581 9.72 0.97 13.67
C GLN A 581 9.22 -0.02 14.73
N GLN A 582 10.06 -0.96 15.20
CA GLN A 582 9.63 -1.96 16.16
C GLN A 582 9.33 -1.32 17.50
N SER A 583 8.08 -1.48 17.95
CA SER A 583 7.70 -1.04 19.28
C SER A 583 8.26 -1.97 20.34
N HIS A 584 8.81 -1.38 21.40
CA HIS A 584 9.22 -2.10 22.59
C HIS A 584 8.22 -1.92 23.74
N TYR A 585 8.07 -2.97 24.52
CA TYR A 585 7.30 -2.98 25.77
C TYR A 585 8.17 -3.63 26.84
N LYS A 586 8.31 -2.98 27.99
CA LYS A 586 9.14 -3.47 29.10
C LYS A 586 8.37 -3.36 30.42
N GLY A 587 8.44 -4.39 31.25
CA GLY A 587 7.77 -4.42 32.54
C GLY A 587 6.26 -4.65 32.44
N ARG A 588 5.50 -4.07 33.38
CA ARG A 588 4.04 -4.16 33.44
C ARG A 588 3.45 -2.75 33.53
N ALA A 589 2.56 -2.39 32.62
CA ALA A 589 1.85 -1.12 32.66
C ALA A 589 1.15 -0.90 34.02
N THR A 590 1.07 0.35 34.46
CA THR A 590 0.53 0.70 35.79
C THR A 590 -0.94 0.28 35.95
N CYS A 591 -1.73 0.34 34.88
CA CYS A 591 -3.10 -0.17 34.86
C CYS A 591 -3.16 -1.70 35.05
N ALA A 592 -2.27 -2.44 34.39
CA ALA A 592 -2.16 -3.89 34.55
C ALA A 592 -1.66 -4.27 35.96
N ASN A 593 -0.78 -3.46 36.56
CA ASN A 593 -0.36 -3.63 37.96
C ASN A 593 -1.56 -3.48 38.92
N ARG A 594 -2.38 -2.42 38.75
CA ARG A 594 -3.66 -2.26 39.49
C ARG A 594 -4.56 -3.48 39.33
N ASP A 595 -4.77 -3.93 38.09
CA ASP A 595 -5.69 -5.03 37.77
C ASP A 595 -5.17 -6.38 38.29
N THR A 596 -3.88 -6.46 38.63
CA THR A 596 -3.27 -7.62 39.32
C THR A 596 -3.42 -7.53 40.82
N LEU A 597 -3.06 -6.39 41.43
CA LEU A 597 -3.01 -6.25 42.89
C LEU A 597 -4.40 -6.12 43.51
N ASN A 598 -5.30 -5.33 42.91
CA ASN A 598 -6.62 -5.07 43.50
C ASN A 598 -7.41 -6.37 43.76
N PRO A 599 -7.52 -7.33 42.82
CA PRO A 599 -8.25 -8.57 43.08
C PRO A 599 -7.61 -9.46 44.15
N ILE A 600 -6.27 -9.46 44.28
CA ILE A 600 -5.57 -10.23 45.31
C ILE A 600 -5.94 -9.73 46.72
N TYR A 601 -5.86 -8.42 46.92
CA TYR A 601 -6.20 -7.81 48.21
C TYR A 601 -7.70 -7.82 48.48
N GLN A 602 -8.55 -7.76 47.46
CA GLN A 602 -10.00 -7.90 47.61
C GLN A 602 -10.40 -9.28 48.14
N ARG A 603 -9.65 -10.33 47.77
CA ARG A 603 -9.88 -11.71 48.23
C ARG A 603 -9.08 -12.10 49.47
N GLY A 604 -8.24 -11.21 50.00
CA GLY A 604 -7.37 -11.52 51.15
C GLY A 604 -6.27 -12.54 50.83
N GLU A 605 -5.82 -12.63 49.56
CA GLU A 605 -4.88 -13.65 49.09
C GLU A 605 -3.40 -13.25 49.20
N GLN A 606 -3.08 -12.09 49.77
CA GLN A 606 -1.75 -11.47 49.68
C GLN A 606 -0.60 -12.33 50.22
N LYS A 607 -0.81 -13.10 51.30
CA LYS A 607 0.21 -14.05 51.79
C LYS A 607 0.42 -15.23 50.84
N LYS A 608 -0.67 -15.78 50.31
CA LYS A 608 -0.63 -16.91 49.38
C LYS A 608 0.01 -16.53 48.04
N ARG A 609 -0.17 -15.29 47.60
CA ARG A 609 0.28 -14.77 46.30
C ARG A 609 1.41 -13.75 46.43
N ARG A 610 2.21 -13.86 47.51
CA ARG A 610 3.30 -12.92 47.82
C ARG A 610 4.28 -12.72 46.67
N ASP A 611 4.75 -13.80 46.06
CA ASP A 611 5.73 -13.76 44.97
C ASP A 611 5.18 -13.06 43.72
N GLU A 612 3.88 -13.22 43.47
CA GLU A 612 3.20 -12.53 42.36
C GLU A 612 3.08 -11.03 42.63
N ILE A 613 2.77 -10.63 43.87
CA ILE A 613 2.75 -9.22 44.27
C ILE A 613 4.15 -8.61 44.09
N LEU A 614 5.20 -9.26 44.62
CA LEU A 614 6.57 -8.78 44.52
C LEU A 614 7.00 -8.61 43.06
N ARG A 615 6.75 -9.62 42.21
CA ARG A 615 7.02 -9.56 40.78
C ARG A 615 6.28 -8.41 40.11
N SER A 616 4.99 -8.24 40.42
CA SER A 616 4.18 -7.14 39.87
C SER A 616 4.73 -5.76 40.25
N LEU A 617 5.26 -5.61 41.47
CA LEU A 617 5.90 -4.39 41.96
C LEU A 617 7.27 -4.12 41.30
N ASP A 618 8.04 -5.17 41.00
CA ASP A 618 9.29 -5.02 40.22
C ASP A 618 8.99 -4.63 38.77
N GLU A 619 8.06 -5.34 38.13
CA GLU A 619 7.68 -5.12 36.74
C GLU A 619 7.10 -3.71 36.50
N VAL A 620 6.34 -3.15 37.45
CA VAL A 620 5.79 -1.79 37.29
C VAL A 620 6.89 -0.71 37.36
N MET A 621 7.94 -0.93 38.16
CA MET A 621 9.09 0.00 38.19
C MET A 621 9.93 -0.08 36.92
N VAL A 622 10.08 -1.28 36.34
CA VAL A 622 10.70 -1.44 35.01
C VAL A 622 9.94 -0.65 33.96
N PHE A 623 8.60 -0.70 33.98
CA PHE A 623 7.74 0.06 33.08
C PHE A 623 7.89 1.58 33.24
N ILE A 624 7.76 2.09 34.48
CA ILE A 624 7.90 3.52 34.80
C ILE A 624 9.26 4.06 34.33
N ARG A 625 10.35 3.34 34.64
CA ARG A 625 11.70 3.75 34.20
C ARG A 625 11.85 3.74 32.69
N HIS A 626 11.25 2.76 32.01
CA HIS A 626 11.30 2.67 30.56
C HIS A 626 10.63 3.86 29.88
N ILE A 627 9.39 4.20 30.27
CA ILE A 627 8.67 5.35 29.71
C ILE A 627 9.37 6.66 30.08
N ARG A 628 9.83 6.80 31.33
CA ARG A 628 10.61 7.97 31.76
C ARG A 628 11.87 8.19 30.93
N GLY A 629 12.59 7.12 30.59
CA GLY A 629 13.76 7.20 29.72
C GLY A 629 13.42 7.70 28.32
N ARG A 630 12.26 7.29 27.76
CA ARG A 630 11.78 7.79 26.47
C ARG A 630 11.39 9.27 26.52
N ILE A 631 10.71 9.70 27.58
CA ILE A 631 10.41 11.14 27.81
C ILE A 631 11.71 11.94 27.84
N GLN A 632 12.73 11.47 28.57
CA GLN A 632 14.02 12.15 28.66
C GLN A 632 14.70 12.25 27.28
N ALA A 633 14.67 11.19 26.47
CA ALA A 633 15.22 11.23 25.12
C ALA A 633 14.57 12.32 24.23
N TYR A 634 13.25 12.52 24.35
CA TYR A 634 12.57 13.61 23.66
C TYR A 634 12.92 15.00 24.21
N VAL A 635 13.09 15.14 25.53
CA VAL A 635 13.54 16.39 26.16
C VAL A 635 14.95 16.75 25.68
N ASP A 636 15.86 15.77 25.67
CA ASP A 636 17.24 15.97 25.21
C ASP A 636 17.27 16.37 23.73
N PHE A 637 16.48 15.69 22.88
CA PHE A 637 16.25 16.09 21.49
C PHE A 637 15.74 17.54 21.38
N GLY A 638 14.74 17.92 22.18
CA GLY A 638 14.13 19.24 22.14
C GLY A 638 15.14 20.35 22.45
N HIS A 639 15.89 20.20 23.55
CA HIS A 639 16.91 21.16 23.95
C HIS A 639 18.06 21.24 22.94
N ASP A 640 18.53 20.11 22.45
CA ASP A 640 19.61 20.03 21.46
C ASP A 640 19.21 20.69 20.13
N LEU A 641 18.00 20.42 19.65
CA LEU A 641 17.47 21.05 18.45
C LEU A 641 17.25 22.55 18.64
N LEU A 642 16.70 23.00 19.77
CA LEU A 642 16.54 24.45 20.05
C LEU A 642 17.88 25.17 20.07
N LYS A 643 18.92 24.56 20.66
CA LYS A 643 20.28 25.10 20.65
C LYS A 643 20.81 25.23 19.22
N TYR A 644 20.63 24.20 18.39
CA TYR A 644 21.02 24.23 16.99
C TYR A 644 20.26 25.33 16.22
N LEU A 645 18.94 25.39 16.34
CA LEU A 645 18.10 26.38 15.66
C LEU A 645 18.46 27.81 16.06
N ALA A 646 18.75 28.07 17.34
CA ALA A 646 19.21 29.37 17.80
C ALA A 646 20.54 29.80 17.14
N GLN A 647 21.48 28.87 16.96
CA GLN A 647 22.73 29.14 16.22
C GLN A 647 22.45 29.43 14.75
N GLN A 648 21.59 28.63 14.10
CA GLN A 648 21.22 28.85 12.70
C GLN A 648 20.49 30.17 12.50
N LYS A 649 19.66 30.59 13.46
CA LYS A 649 18.95 31.88 13.42
C LYS A 649 19.90 33.07 13.49
N GLN A 650 21.00 32.94 14.25
CA GLN A 650 22.06 33.95 14.30
C GLN A 650 22.89 33.97 13.02
N ALA A 651 23.20 32.80 12.47
CA ALA A 651 23.99 32.66 11.23
C ALA A 651 23.19 33.08 9.97
N HIS A 652 21.87 32.89 10.00
CA HIS A 652 20.95 33.15 8.89
C HIS A 652 19.77 34.03 9.34
N PRO A 653 19.98 35.32 9.66
CA PRO A 653 18.91 36.23 10.08
C PRO A 653 17.76 36.33 9.05
N GLU A 654 18.07 36.14 7.77
CA GLU A 654 17.11 36.10 6.67
C GLU A 654 16.12 34.93 6.74
N LEU A 655 16.49 33.85 7.45
CA LEU A 655 15.67 32.65 7.65
C LEU A 655 14.99 32.64 9.03
N ALA A 656 15.17 33.67 9.85
CA ALA A 656 14.77 33.68 11.26
C ALA A 656 13.27 33.42 11.48
N ALA A 657 12.40 33.86 10.57
CA ALA A 657 10.97 33.61 10.65
C ALA A 657 10.64 32.10 10.49
N ARG A 658 11.28 31.43 9.51
CA ARG A 658 11.08 30.00 9.23
C ARG A 658 11.71 29.12 10.30
N ILE A 659 12.91 29.48 10.75
CA ILE A 659 13.56 28.82 11.89
C ILE A 659 12.68 28.94 13.15
N GLY A 660 12.07 30.11 13.36
CA GLY A 660 11.12 30.34 14.45
C GLY A 660 9.89 29.43 14.43
N GLU A 661 9.43 28.96 13.27
CA GLU A 661 8.36 27.96 13.18
C GLU A 661 8.79 26.62 13.80
N LEU A 662 10.02 26.18 13.53
CA LEU A 662 10.58 24.97 14.13
C LEU A 662 10.83 25.15 15.63
N GLU A 663 11.40 26.29 16.05
CA GLU A 663 11.61 26.59 17.48
C GLU A 663 10.30 26.52 18.26
N LYS A 664 9.22 27.12 17.73
CA LYS A 664 7.90 27.11 18.37
C LYS A 664 7.36 25.69 18.54
N LEU A 665 7.47 24.84 17.51
CA LEU A 665 7.04 23.45 17.61
C LEU A 665 7.88 22.70 18.65
N THR A 666 9.21 22.82 18.57
CA THR A 666 10.13 22.10 19.47
C THR A 666 9.93 22.50 20.94
N ALA A 667 9.68 23.78 21.23
CA ALA A 667 9.44 24.28 22.59
C ALA A 667 8.20 23.67 23.27
N MET A 668 7.24 23.13 22.50
CA MET A 668 6.06 22.46 23.06
C MET A 668 6.43 21.25 23.93
N ILE A 669 7.60 20.62 23.72
CA ILE A 669 8.08 19.52 24.58
C ILE A 669 8.19 19.98 26.03
N ASP A 670 8.83 21.12 26.27
CA ASP A 670 9.02 21.65 27.61
C ASP A 670 7.70 22.12 28.23
N GLU A 671 6.78 22.66 27.41
CA GLU A 671 5.43 23.02 27.85
C GLU A 671 4.65 21.80 28.36
N TYR A 672 4.69 20.68 27.63
CA TYR A 672 4.05 19.44 28.04
C TYR A 672 4.69 18.84 29.30
N VAL A 673 6.02 18.85 29.38
CA VAL A 673 6.76 18.38 30.56
C VAL A 673 6.42 19.23 31.78
N ALA A 674 6.38 20.55 31.64
CA ALA A 674 6.03 21.47 32.72
C ALA A 674 4.60 21.24 33.22
N LYS A 675 3.65 21.08 32.29
CA LYS A 675 2.23 20.81 32.59
C LYS A 675 2.04 19.56 33.45
N ARG A 676 2.85 18.52 33.23
CA ARG A 676 2.69 17.19 33.86
C ARG A 676 3.68 16.91 35.00
N ARG A 677 4.56 17.87 35.32
CA ARG A 677 5.66 17.70 36.29
C ARG A 677 5.22 17.15 37.65
N ALA A 678 4.09 17.63 38.17
CA ALA A 678 3.58 17.21 39.48
C ALA A 678 3.02 15.77 39.48
N GLU A 679 2.40 15.35 38.38
CA GLU A 679 1.67 14.08 38.27
C GLU A 679 2.61 12.91 37.94
N ILE A 680 3.58 13.13 37.04
CA ILE A 680 4.50 12.07 36.58
C ILE A 680 5.50 11.61 37.64
N LYS A 681 5.75 12.47 38.64
CA LYS A 681 6.78 12.32 39.69
C LYS A 681 8.17 11.91 39.14
N THR A 682 9.13 11.74 40.03
CA THR A 682 10.44 11.17 39.71
C THR A 682 10.41 9.63 39.87
N PRO A 683 11.28 8.90 39.17
CA PRO A 683 11.45 7.45 39.40
C PRO A 683 11.75 7.10 40.86
N ASP A 684 12.46 7.96 41.59
CA ASP A 684 12.82 7.72 42.99
C ASP A 684 11.61 7.88 43.92
N GLU A 685 10.74 8.87 43.66
CA GLU A 685 9.47 9.00 44.39
C GLU A 685 8.53 7.81 44.14
N ALA A 686 8.46 7.33 42.89
CA ALA A 686 7.70 6.11 42.57
C ALA A 686 8.29 4.87 43.24
N GLN A 687 9.63 4.74 43.27
CA GLN A 687 10.31 3.65 43.96
C GLN A 687 10.05 3.68 45.47
N ALA A 688 10.09 4.87 46.09
CA ALA A 688 9.77 5.03 47.51
C ALA A 688 8.33 4.59 47.83
N MET A 689 7.37 4.87 46.95
CA MET A 689 6.00 4.38 47.08
C MET A 689 5.93 2.84 47.04
N VAL A 690 6.65 2.22 46.10
CA VAL A 690 6.73 0.75 45.98
C VAL A 690 7.38 0.12 47.21
N ASP A 691 8.46 0.70 47.72
CA ASP A 691 9.16 0.17 48.90
C ASP A 691 8.34 0.35 50.17
N ALA A 692 7.60 1.46 50.29
CA ALA A 692 6.62 1.64 51.35
C ALA A 692 5.52 0.57 51.30
N PHE A 693 5.02 0.24 50.11
CA PHE A 693 4.04 -0.84 49.94
C PHE A 693 4.63 -2.19 50.36
N ARG A 694 5.85 -2.52 49.93
CA ARG A 694 6.55 -3.77 50.33
C ARG A 694 6.65 -3.89 51.84
N LYS A 695 7.02 -2.81 52.52
CA LYS A 695 7.20 -2.79 53.98
C LYS A 695 5.88 -2.95 54.74
N THR A 696 4.77 -2.44 54.20
CA THR A 696 3.54 -2.24 54.98
C THR A 696 2.37 -3.13 54.56
N MET A 697 2.38 -3.68 53.34
CA MET A 697 1.20 -4.33 52.76
C MET A 697 1.36 -5.82 52.45
N LEU A 698 2.58 -6.37 52.39
CA LEU A 698 2.79 -7.78 51.98
C LEU A 698 2.13 -8.79 52.91
N ASP A 699 2.21 -8.55 54.22
CA ASP A 699 1.67 -9.44 55.26
C ASP A 699 0.44 -8.85 55.98
N TYR A 700 -0.06 -7.70 55.50
CA TYR A 700 -1.15 -6.97 56.14
C TYR A 700 -2.52 -7.55 55.74
N GLU A 701 -3.27 -8.06 56.71
CA GLU A 701 -4.61 -8.66 56.54
C GLU A 701 -5.70 -7.86 57.27
N GLY A 702 -5.45 -6.58 57.55
CA GLY A 702 -6.45 -5.69 58.15
C GLY A 702 -7.71 -5.56 57.28
N LYS A 703 -8.84 -5.22 57.90
CA LYS A 703 -10.14 -5.06 57.19
C LYS A 703 -10.10 -3.99 56.09
N ASP A 704 -9.16 -3.06 56.17
CA ASP A 704 -8.92 -1.96 55.22
C ASP A 704 -7.77 -2.26 54.23
N ALA A 705 -7.23 -3.49 54.19
CA ALA A 705 -6.11 -3.85 53.30
C ALA A 705 -6.42 -3.59 51.82
N PHE A 706 -7.64 -3.89 51.38
CA PHE A 706 -8.08 -3.61 50.02
C PHE A 706 -8.10 -2.11 49.71
N GLU A 707 -8.66 -1.28 50.60
CA GLU A 707 -8.72 0.17 50.39
C GLU A 707 -7.32 0.82 50.39
N ARG A 708 -6.41 0.34 51.25
CA ARG A 708 -5.00 0.78 51.22
C ARG A 708 -4.30 0.38 49.92
N CYS A 709 -4.51 -0.85 49.45
CA CYS A 709 -3.97 -1.32 48.18
C CYS A 709 -4.51 -0.48 47.01
N LYS A 710 -5.82 -0.25 46.99
CA LYS A 710 -6.49 0.57 45.97
C LYS A 710 -5.96 2.01 45.94
N LYS A 711 -5.68 2.61 47.10
CA LYS A 711 -5.04 3.94 47.17
C LYS A 711 -3.64 3.95 46.56
N PHE A 712 -2.84 2.92 46.83
CA PHE A 712 -1.52 2.76 46.21
C PHE A 712 -1.63 2.57 44.70
N THR A 713 -2.46 1.64 44.23
CA THR A 713 -2.59 1.34 42.80
C THR A 713 -3.17 2.51 42.02
N ALA A 714 -4.09 3.30 42.61
CA ALA A 714 -4.57 4.54 42.01
C ALA A 714 -3.45 5.57 41.81
N ALA A 715 -2.60 5.78 42.82
CA ALA A 715 -1.49 6.73 42.73
C ALA A 715 -0.40 6.28 41.73
N ILE A 716 -0.14 4.97 41.61
CA ILE A 716 0.76 4.42 40.60
C ILE A 716 0.16 4.56 39.18
N VAL A 717 -1.15 4.36 39.04
CA VAL A 717 -1.85 4.57 37.75
C VAL A 717 -1.81 6.03 37.32
N GLU A 718 -1.98 6.98 38.24
CA GLU A 718 -1.86 8.42 37.95
C GLU A 718 -0.46 8.78 37.39
N ILE A 719 0.60 8.25 38.01
CA ILE A 719 1.97 8.40 37.53
C ILE A 719 2.11 7.85 36.10
N GLY A 720 1.72 6.59 35.89
CA GLY A 720 1.89 5.93 34.60
C GLY A 720 1.06 6.55 33.49
N GLY A 721 -0.23 6.86 33.76
CA GLY A 721 -1.10 7.50 32.78
C GLY A 721 -0.58 8.86 32.34
N SER A 722 -0.06 9.66 33.28
CA SER A 722 0.54 10.96 32.97
C SER A 722 1.84 10.82 32.17
N GLN A 723 2.64 9.77 32.42
CA GLN A 723 3.85 9.47 31.66
C GLN A 723 3.54 8.98 30.25
N ASP A 724 2.52 8.13 30.11
CA ASP A 724 2.05 7.65 28.81
C ASP A 724 1.60 8.85 27.95
N GLU A 725 0.74 9.70 28.50
CA GLU A 725 0.28 10.94 27.85
C GLU A 725 1.43 11.85 27.42
N LEU A 726 2.37 12.12 28.33
CA LEU A 726 3.53 12.96 28.04
C LEU A 726 4.40 12.39 26.92
N VAL A 727 4.69 11.08 26.94
CA VAL A 727 5.57 10.50 25.91
C VAL A 727 4.90 10.51 24.53
N GLY A 728 3.58 10.35 24.47
CA GLY A 728 2.80 10.50 23.24
C GLY A 728 2.80 11.96 22.71
N GLU A 729 2.61 12.94 23.61
CA GLU A 729 2.69 14.37 23.28
C GLU A 729 4.08 14.76 22.76
N CYS A 730 5.16 14.29 23.40
CA CYS A 730 6.53 14.50 22.94
C CYS A 730 6.79 13.88 21.56
N ARG A 731 6.33 12.64 21.33
CA ARG A 731 6.44 11.98 20.02
C ARG A 731 5.73 12.78 18.93
N LEU A 732 4.52 13.28 19.23
CA LEU A 732 3.77 14.12 18.30
C LEU A 732 4.62 15.34 17.89
N VAL A 733 5.23 16.05 18.84
CA VAL A 733 6.08 17.21 18.51
C VAL A 733 7.21 16.83 17.56
N ALA A 734 7.92 15.73 17.82
CA ALA A 734 8.99 15.27 16.94
C ALA A 734 8.49 14.97 15.51
N ARG A 735 7.30 14.38 15.35
CA ARG A 735 6.64 14.17 14.04
C ARG A 735 6.33 15.49 13.35
N LEU A 736 5.75 16.46 14.06
CA LEU A 736 5.39 17.77 13.51
C LEU A 736 6.63 18.56 13.07
N VAL A 737 7.71 18.53 13.86
CA VAL A 737 9.01 19.14 13.50
C VAL A 737 9.55 18.51 12.22
N ARG A 738 9.56 17.18 12.13
CA ARG A 738 10.04 16.45 10.96
C ARG A 738 9.27 16.84 9.70
N GLN A 739 7.95 16.84 9.76
CA GLN A 739 7.09 17.18 8.62
C GLN A 739 7.23 18.67 8.23
N ARG A 740 7.16 19.59 9.21
CA ARG A 740 7.32 21.03 8.98
C ARG A 740 8.65 21.35 8.33
N ALA A 741 9.75 20.76 8.82
CA ALA A 741 11.07 20.95 8.23
C ALA A 741 11.09 20.55 6.75
N GLY A 742 10.47 19.42 6.39
CA GLY A 742 10.36 19.00 4.99
C GLY A 742 9.55 19.95 4.11
N LEU A 743 8.43 20.48 4.61
CA LEU A 743 7.62 21.49 3.89
C LEU A 743 8.36 22.83 3.75
N LEU A 744 9.18 23.21 4.73
CA LEU A 744 9.97 24.44 4.68
C LEU A 744 11.02 24.41 3.57
N MET A 745 11.56 23.23 3.21
CA MET A 745 12.46 23.08 2.06
C MET A 745 11.75 23.46 0.74
N ALA A 746 10.47 23.09 0.62
CA ALA A 746 9.67 23.37 -0.56
C ALA A 746 9.28 24.85 -0.65
N LEU A 747 9.02 25.48 0.50
CA LEU A 747 8.59 26.87 0.62
C LEU A 747 9.74 27.87 0.53
N GLU A 748 10.91 27.50 1.05
CA GLU A 748 12.11 28.35 1.17
C GLU A 748 13.35 27.45 0.99
N PRO A 749 13.82 27.23 -0.25
CA PRO A 749 14.95 26.33 -0.54
C PRO A 749 16.21 26.61 0.29
N ARG A 750 16.43 27.87 0.70
CA ARG A 750 17.55 28.24 1.59
C ARG A 750 17.49 27.55 2.96
N MET A 751 16.34 27.02 3.37
CA MET A 751 16.20 26.18 4.57
C MET A 751 16.78 24.78 4.41
N GLY A 752 17.18 24.33 3.21
CA GLY A 752 17.56 22.95 2.91
C GLY A 752 18.51 22.31 3.93
N ALA A 753 19.61 22.99 4.29
CA ALA A 753 20.57 22.47 5.27
C ALA A 753 19.99 22.38 6.69
N VAL A 754 19.30 23.42 7.15
CA VAL A 754 18.68 23.48 8.49
C VAL A 754 17.57 22.45 8.64
N ALA A 755 16.74 22.31 7.61
CA ALA A 755 15.64 21.36 7.57
C ALA A 755 16.13 19.91 7.54
N ARG A 756 17.18 19.59 6.75
CA ARG A 756 17.79 18.25 6.74
C ARG A 756 18.29 17.85 8.13
N GLU A 757 19.00 18.73 8.81
CA GLU A 757 19.49 18.47 10.16
C GLU A 757 18.34 18.27 11.16
N ALA A 758 17.32 19.14 11.14
CA ALA A 758 16.14 18.99 11.99
C ALA A 758 15.40 17.66 11.73
N ARG A 759 15.26 17.26 10.47
CA ARG A 759 14.66 15.97 10.08
C ARG A 759 15.49 14.78 10.54
N ALA A 760 16.82 14.86 10.45
CA ALA A 760 17.74 13.81 10.88
C ALA A 760 17.65 13.58 12.40
N ARG A 761 17.71 14.66 13.20
CA ARG A 761 17.54 14.57 14.66
C ARG A 761 16.18 14.03 15.06
N ALA A 762 15.12 14.48 14.38
CA ALA A 762 13.77 13.97 14.61
C ALA A 762 13.65 12.47 14.26
N GLN A 763 14.29 12.01 13.18
CA GLN A 763 14.31 10.59 12.81
C GLN A 763 14.95 9.75 13.92
N GLU A 764 16.09 10.19 14.44
CA GLU A 764 16.84 9.45 15.47
C GLU A 764 15.99 9.21 16.71
N VAL A 765 15.32 10.25 17.23
CA VAL A 765 14.49 10.11 18.44
C VAL A 765 13.20 9.32 18.20
N LEU A 766 12.65 9.34 16.98
CA LEU A 766 11.41 8.62 16.62
C LEU A 766 11.60 7.10 16.48
N ARG A 767 12.84 6.61 16.38
CA ARG A 767 13.16 5.17 16.31
C ARG A 767 12.90 4.46 17.64
N SER A 768 12.62 3.16 17.54
CA SER A 768 12.40 2.21 18.63
C SER A 768 11.37 2.70 19.67
N PRO A 769 10.14 3.06 19.25
CA PRO A 769 9.14 3.66 20.13
C PRO A 769 8.71 2.71 21.25
N ALA A 770 8.40 3.25 22.43
CA ALA A 770 7.61 2.51 23.41
C ALA A 770 6.16 2.36 22.92
N GLY A 771 5.48 1.25 23.28
CA GLY A 771 4.11 0.99 22.84
C GLY A 771 3.09 2.08 23.19
N HIS A 772 3.34 2.86 24.25
CA HIS A 772 2.45 3.92 24.73
C HIS A 772 2.65 5.26 24.03
N GLU A 773 3.68 5.40 23.18
CA GLU A 773 3.91 6.61 22.38
C GLU A 773 2.84 6.82 21.30
N GLY A 774 1.93 5.86 21.10
CA GLY A 774 0.85 5.97 20.11
C GLY A 774 1.39 6.14 18.70
N ALA A 775 2.37 5.31 18.32
CA ALA A 775 3.23 5.55 17.17
C ALA A 775 2.50 5.74 15.83
N ARG A 776 1.22 5.31 15.72
CA ARG A 776 0.40 5.37 14.50
C ARG A 776 -1.08 5.57 14.84
N HIS A 777 -1.82 6.19 13.93
CA HIS A 777 -3.25 6.47 14.07
C HIS A 777 -4.10 5.54 13.24
#